data_AF-A0A928SGF8-F1
#
_entry.id   AF-A0A928SGF8-F1
#
_cell.length_a   1.000
_cell.length_b   1.000
_cell.length_c   1.000
_cell.angle_alpha   90.00
_cell.angle_beta   90.00
_cell.angle_gamma   90.00
#
_symmetry.space_group_name_H-M   'P 1'
#
loop_
_entity.id
_entity.type
_entity.pdbx_description
1 polymer ?
#
loop_
_entity_poly.entity_id
_entity_poly.type
_entity_poly.pdbx_seq_one_letter_code
_entity_poly.pdbx_strand_id
1 'polypeptide(L)'
;MNLRLIILLILLALLTACGGQATPAAEAEQVIVETPAPAETRPATVEPEPTDAPATVEAAVESFPVTIEHKYGRTEITQRPERIVTVGLTEQDVLLALGIVPVGTTEWFGEYPGAIWPWAQEKLGDAPVPELVGDASTINFEKLAALKPDLILALYAGVTQEQYDLLTQIAPTVAQPGDYVDYGIPWQELTRTVGQAVGQPEEADRLVTEVETRFEQVRAEHPEFVGATSIVATPYEGIWVYGGEDVRGRFLTALGFKLPEGLAEITGEEFGGNLSFERADLLDVDVIIWLDADEAQGPLGGPVYQKLPVHTEGREVFLDSYDDPLGGATSFVSVLSLPFLLDGLVPKLAAAQAGEKTADAAPAETDPAAALDCAEGFRPFDHELLASEPLCLPIAPQRIVALDIASLELALLIGQPPVVTSDWMLQEMPLLLPQYADTLAGIEAVGYPAELEKILLLKPDIILAPEDTIDVEQARAIAPLVVPEQVIYDDWKLGMQFWSEVLNVPDFYAQMEANYNARVAELQAALGQPDELEVSVISASTYGLYLWMPDSPPGAILADVGLARPEAQSLVGEDAIARYGEKQYIEISEERLDLADGDALFYFTYASTDPKIAGEESAFIKTFEQKPLWQTLNAVKARKAFFVPGYWWRSQSYLLANKVIDDLFTYLTDTEATTPTEIPFPAAAVSSASTPETRLIQTVMGEIAVPVSPQRVVVLDTGELDNTLALGVKPVGAPLADAQEYQGYLTGQLDGISEIGPVGEPSLEAILALKPDLILGSKQRHEAIYPQLAEIAPTVFVESLRVPWQDNFRLHAEALGKSAEAEQLLADYEAHVAETQKALGDKLDTTISIIRFRPDQVRLYLKGSFIGYILQDVGLKRPPAQDKDEFATEISLEQIADVDADYIFLTGYNTEDSDLAKFMESELWTTLNAVKAGQVEPVDDDTWISGLGIQAANHVLDDLVGYLTKAK
;
A
#
# COMPACT_ATOMS: atom_id res chain seq x y z
N MET A 1 58.29 -14.50 17.13
CA MET A 1 58.82 -15.51 18.09
C MET A 1 59.20 -14.81 19.38
N ASN A 2 58.65 -15.23 20.51
CA ASN A 2 59.09 -14.97 21.89
C ASN A 2 59.61 -13.56 22.34
N LEU A 3 58.77 -12.89 23.14
CA LEU A 3 58.94 -12.82 24.62
C LEU A 3 59.90 -11.77 25.24
N ARG A 4 59.29 -10.81 25.99
CA ARG A 4 59.71 -10.17 27.29
C ARG A 4 60.70 -8.98 27.40
N LEU A 5 60.28 -8.03 28.26
CA LEU A 5 60.95 -7.45 29.47
C LEU A 5 61.63 -6.05 29.46
N ILE A 6 61.14 -5.19 30.39
CA ILE A 6 61.91 -4.36 31.38
C ILE A 6 62.75 -3.13 30.88
N ILE A 7 62.88 -1.98 31.58
CA ILE A 7 62.12 -1.28 32.66
C ILE A 7 62.71 0.15 32.92
N LEU A 8 61.96 1.05 33.58
CA LEU A 8 62.38 2.27 34.33
C LEU A 8 62.94 3.56 33.62
N LEU A 9 62.18 4.65 33.79
CA LEU A 9 62.50 5.94 34.46
C LEU A 9 63.50 7.01 33.94
N ILE A 10 63.05 8.27 34.14
CA ILE A 10 63.76 9.53 34.50
C ILE A 10 64.03 10.60 33.41
N LEU A 11 63.10 11.59 33.41
CA LEU A 11 63.21 13.06 33.36
C LEU A 11 64.33 13.80 32.57
N LEU A 12 63.85 14.90 31.97
CA LEU A 12 64.32 16.30 32.04
C LEU A 12 64.78 16.95 30.72
N ALA A 13 63.97 17.94 30.34
CA ALA A 13 64.13 18.91 29.26
C ALA A 13 65.42 19.76 29.30
N LEU A 14 65.63 20.59 28.27
CA LEU A 14 65.56 22.07 28.40
C LEU A 14 65.78 22.82 27.05
N LEU A 15 65.09 23.97 26.95
CA LEU A 15 65.50 25.23 26.26
C LEU A 15 65.71 25.31 24.73
N THR A 16 64.67 25.81 24.06
CA THR A 16 64.63 27.10 23.30
C THR A 16 65.79 27.53 22.37
N ALA A 17 65.43 27.94 21.14
CA ALA A 17 65.64 29.30 20.62
C ALA A 17 64.78 29.56 19.37
N CYS A 18 64.47 30.83 19.06
CA CYS A 18 63.57 31.24 17.96
C CYS A 18 64.30 31.83 16.75
N GLY A 19 63.67 31.81 15.56
CA GLY A 19 63.74 32.96 14.63
C GLY A 19 63.94 32.70 13.12
N GLY A 20 62.91 33.06 12.32
CA GLY A 20 63.11 33.98 11.18
C GLY A 20 63.06 33.47 9.72
N GLN A 21 61.91 33.72 9.06
CA GLN A 21 61.76 34.22 7.67
C GLN A 21 62.25 33.41 6.43
N ALA A 22 61.31 32.67 5.82
CA ALA A 22 60.78 32.86 4.45
C ALA A 22 61.69 33.00 3.19
N THR A 23 61.72 31.93 2.36
CA THR A 23 61.41 31.84 0.88
C THR A 23 62.06 32.78 -0.19
N PRO A 24 61.99 32.53 -1.54
CA PRO A 24 61.39 31.42 -2.32
C PRO A 24 62.18 30.81 -3.54
N ALA A 25 61.68 29.65 -4.02
CA ALA A 25 61.45 29.15 -5.42
C ALA A 25 62.50 29.10 -6.58
N ALA A 26 62.50 27.95 -7.30
CA ALA A 26 62.58 27.73 -8.79
C ALA A 26 62.43 26.21 -9.09
N GLU A 27 61.46 25.73 -9.91
CA GLU A 27 61.56 25.29 -11.34
C GLU A 27 62.48 24.05 -11.61
N ALA A 28 62.26 23.08 -12.52
CA ALA A 28 61.22 22.67 -13.51
C ALA A 28 61.73 21.34 -14.19
N GLU A 29 61.04 20.48 -14.99
CA GLU A 29 59.63 20.07 -15.29
C GLU A 29 59.69 18.89 -16.34
N GLN A 30 58.56 18.31 -16.81
CA GLN A 30 58.36 17.55 -18.09
C GLN A 30 58.85 16.08 -18.24
N VAL A 31 58.29 15.13 -19.04
CA VAL A 31 56.99 14.81 -19.78
C VAL A 31 57.36 13.66 -20.77
N ILE A 32 56.67 12.56 -21.13
CA ILE A 32 55.43 11.75 -20.87
C ILE A 32 55.81 10.25 -21.18
N VAL A 33 55.03 9.16 -21.38
CA VAL A 33 53.61 8.73 -21.63
C VAL A 33 53.54 7.19 -21.22
N GLU A 34 52.51 6.31 -21.25
CA GLU A 34 51.13 6.15 -21.78
C GLU A 34 50.37 5.03 -20.98
N THR A 35 49.23 4.48 -21.47
CA THR A 35 48.36 3.44 -20.84
C THR A 35 47.83 2.42 -21.90
N PRO A 36 47.06 1.31 -21.63
CA PRO A 36 46.19 1.02 -20.46
C PRO A 36 46.16 -0.41 -19.84
N ALA A 37 45.54 -0.51 -18.65
CA ALA A 37 44.76 -1.63 -18.05
C ALA A 37 45.43 -3.02 -17.81
N PRO A 38 44.96 -3.85 -16.83
CA PRO A 38 43.70 -3.75 -16.06
C PRO A 38 43.85 -3.82 -14.51
N ALA A 39 42.70 -3.92 -13.83
CA ALA A 39 42.49 -4.25 -12.41
C ALA A 39 42.95 -3.21 -11.36
N GLU A 40 42.00 -2.38 -10.91
CA GLU A 40 42.24 -1.46 -9.79
C GLU A 40 42.16 -2.16 -8.43
N THR A 41 43.30 -2.26 -7.75
CA THR A 41 43.37 -2.46 -6.30
C THR A 41 44.10 -1.26 -5.68
N ARG A 42 43.39 -0.41 -4.94
CA ARG A 42 43.99 0.76 -4.27
C ARG A 42 44.70 0.30 -2.98
N PRO A 43 46.00 0.61 -2.79
CA PRO A 43 46.79 0.06 -1.69
C PRO A 43 46.60 0.83 -0.37
N ALA A 44 46.90 0.15 0.74
CA ALA A 44 46.79 0.70 2.09
C ALA A 44 47.83 1.79 2.40
N THR A 45 47.47 2.70 3.31
CA THR A 45 48.43 3.56 4.03
C THR A 45 48.70 2.93 5.40
N VAL A 46 49.95 2.96 5.87
CA VAL A 46 50.40 2.21 7.07
C VAL A 46 50.19 3.00 8.36
N GLU A 47 49.85 2.28 9.43
CA GLU A 47 49.52 2.76 10.78
C GLU A 47 50.67 3.44 11.53
N PRO A 48 50.34 4.25 12.55
CA PRO A 48 51.06 4.33 13.81
C PRO A 48 50.31 3.62 14.95
N GLU A 49 50.96 2.65 15.61
CA GLU A 49 50.47 1.94 16.81
C GLU A 49 51.51 2.11 17.96
N PRO A 50 51.16 1.90 19.24
CA PRO A 50 50.25 2.69 20.07
C PRO A 50 50.99 3.35 21.26
N THR A 51 50.31 4.15 22.08
CA THR A 51 50.74 4.42 23.48
C THR A 51 49.55 4.75 24.39
N ASP A 52 49.37 3.97 25.46
CA ASP A 52 48.39 4.22 26.53
C ASP A 52 48.63 5.54 27.29
N ALA A 53 47.56 6.30 27.53
CA ALA A 53 46.93 6.40 28.85
C ALA A 53 45.60 7.19 28.78
N PRO A 54 44.51 6.75 29.45
CA PRO A 54 43.22 7.44 29.42
C PRO A 54 43.16 8.64 30.39
N ALA A 55 42.37 9.65 30.05
CA ALA A 55 42.16 10.86 30.84
C ALA A 55 40.67 11.27 30.88
N THR A 56 39.79 10.38 31.35
CA THR A 56 38.32 10.60 31.38
C THR A 56 37.58 9.95 32.55
N VAL A 57 38.28 9.43 33.58
CA VAL A 57 37.62 8.72 34.71
C VAL A 57 37.65 9.49 36.04
N GLU A 58 38.71 10.24 36.36
CA GLU A 58 38.78 10.98 37.65
C GLU A 58 37.84 12.19 37.72
N ALA A 59 37.59 12.88 36.60
CA ALA A 59 36.76 14.10 36.58
C ALA A 59 35.28 13.85 36.95
N ALA A 60 34.71 12.71 36.54
CA ALA A 60 33.30 12.37 36.75
C ALA A 60 32.94 12.01 38.21
N VAL A 61 33.92 12.01 39.12
CA VAL A 61 33.73 11.67 40.55
C VAL A 61 33.63 12.92 41.43
N GLU A 62 34.11 14.09 40.98
CA GLU A 62 34.02 15.34 41.74
C GLU A 62 32.71 16.13 41.48
N SER A 63 31.90 15.73 40.49
CA SER A 63 30.68 16.42 40.09
C SER A 63 29.40 15.97 40.81
N PHE A 64 29.44 14.95 41.67
CA PHE A 64 28.29 14.40 42.39
C PHE A 64 28.52 14.33 43.92
N PRO A 65 27.48 14.44 44.76
CA PRO A 65 26.05 14.56 44.43
C PRO A 65 25.69 15.94 43.86
N VAL A 66 24.71 15.98 42.95
CA VAL A 66 24.03 17.23 42.55
C VAL A 66 22.63 17.27 43.16
N THR A 67 22.15 18.47 43.45
CA THR A 67 20.77 18.72 43.87
C THR A 67 20.13 19.72 42.93
N ILE A 68 18.95 19.40 42.43
CA ILE A 68 18.15 20.27 41.55
C ILE A 68 16.86 20.61 42.31
N GLU A 69 16.52 21.90 42.37
CA GLU A 69 15.27 22.40 42.96
C GLU A 69 14.21 22.56 41.87
N HIS A 70 12.96 22.23 42.18
CA HIS A 70 11.85 22.15 41.22
C HIS A 70 10.50 22.37 41.94
N LYS A 71 9.40 22.42 41.18
CA LYS A 71 8.05 22.80 41.67
C LYS A 71 7.56 21.99 42.87
N TYR A 72 7.97 20.72 42.98
CA TYR A 72 7.61 19.81 44.07
C TYR A 72 8.71 19.62 45.14
N GLY A 73 9.76 20.43 45.10
CA GLY A 73 10.80 20.50 46.13
C GLY A 73 12.20 20.43 45.54
N ARG A 74 12.89 19.30 45.75
CA ARG A 74 14.24 19.08 45.23
C ARG A 74 14.60 17.60 45.16
N THR A 75 15.43 17.26 44.19
CA THR A 75 15.93 15.90 43.96
C THR A 75 17.44 15.87 44.05
N GLU A 76 17.97 14.96 44.87
CA GLU A 76 19.41 14.72 45.07
C GLU A 76 19.85 13.51 44.25
N ILE A 77 20.64 13.75 43.21
CA ILE A 77 21.21 12.73 42.32
C ILE A 77 22.61 12.41 42.84
N THR A 78 22.78 11.21 43.38
CA THR A 78 23.94 10.86 44.22
C THR A 78 25.16 10.33 43.47
N GLN A 79 24.99 9.95 42.20
CA GLN A 79 26.00 9.45 41.28
C GLN A 79 25.57 9.77 39.84
N ARG A 80 26.47 9.64 38.87
CA ARG A 80 26.09 9.76 37.45
C ARG A 80 25.03 8.69 37.09
N PRO A 81 23.91 9.08 36.46
CA PRO A 81 22.90 8.11 36.01
C PRO A 81 23.38 7.33 34.77
N GLU A 82 22.97 6.06 34.68
CA GLU A 82 23.23 5.17 33.54
C GLU A 82 21.92 4.72 32.84
N ARG A 83 20.75 4.95 33.45
CA ARG A 83 19.43 4.54 32.93
C ARG A 83 18.43 5.68 33.10
N ILE A 84 18.44 6.62 32.16
CA ILE A 84 17.56 7.79 32.20
C ILE A 84 16.28 7.50 31.40
N VAL A 85 15.13 7.86 31.95
CA VAL A 85 13.86 7.95 31.22
C VAL A 85 13.41 9.41 31.16
N THR A 86 12.94 9.85 30.00
CA THR A 86 12.25 11.15 29.86
C THR A 86 10.74 10.95 29.88
N VAL A 87 10.04 11.92 30.46
CA VAL A 87 8.57 11.97 30.52
C VAL A 87 8.04 13.21 29.80
N GLY A 88 8.80 14.31 29.82
CA GLY A 88 8.52 15.51 29.04
C GLY A 88 8.89 15.38 27.55
N LEU A 89 8.52 16.41 26.79
CA LEU A 89 8.60 16.45 25.32
C LEU A 89 10.02 16.53 24.77
N THR A 90 10.96 17.17 25.46
CA THR A 90 12.18 17.73 24.83
C THR A 90 13.50 17.25 25.44
N GLU A 91 13.44 16.58 26.59
CA GLU A 91 14.64 16.20 27.36
C GLU A 91 15.50 15.16 26.64
N GLN A 92 14.92 14.34 25.76
CA GLN A 92 15.65 13.32 24.99
C GLN A 92 16.63 13.95 23.99
N ASP A 93 16.29 15.11 23.42
CA ASP A 93 17.21 15.85 22.53
C ASP A 93 18.44 16.35 23.30
N VAL A 94 18.26 16.81 24.53
CA VAL A 94 19.40 17.25 25.36
C VAL A 94 20.26 16.07 25.78
N LEU A 95 19.66 14.93 26.12
CA LEU A 95 20.42 13.70 26.42
C LEU A 95 21.25 13.27 25.22
N LEU A 96 20.64 13.21 24.03
CA LEU A 96 21.31 12.83 22.79
C LEU A 96 22.39 13.84 22.38
N ALA A 97 22.16 15.15 22.54
CA ALA A 97 23.17 16.19 22.34
C ALA A 97 24.39 16.02 23.28
N LEU A 98 24.15 15.56 24.50
CA LEU A 98 25.17 15.25 25.51
C LEU A 98 25.77 13.83 25.36
N GLY A 99 25.44 13.10 24.29
CA GLY A 99 25.96 11.76 23.98
C GLY A 99 25.41 10.65 24.88
N ILE A 100 24.19 10.81 25.41
CA ILE A 100 23.50 9.86 26.27
C ILE A 100 22.19 9.43 25.61
N VAL A 101 21.99 8.13 25.45
CA VAL A 101 20.74 7.58 24.91
C VAL A 101 19.80 7.24 26.07
N PRO A 102 18.57 7.79 26.13
CA PRO A 102 17.59 7.40 27.15
C PRO A 102 17.14 5.95 26.95
N VAL A 103 16.75 5.28 28.04
CA VAL A 103 16.22 3.90 27.97
C VAL A 103 14.71 3.86 27.72
N GLY A 104 14.04 5.00 27.81
CA GLY A 104 12.64 5.20 27.46
C GLY A 104 12.25 6.68 27.41
N THR A 105 11.17 6.96 26.69
CA THR A 105 10.70 8.30 26.30
C THR A 105 9.17 8.33 26.27
N THR A 106 8.54 9.51 26.30
CA THR A 106 7.09 9.66 26.07
C THR A 106 6.85 10.03 24.61
N GLU A 107 5.84 9.43 23.97
CA GLU A 107 5.40 9.90 22.65
C GLU A 107 4.42 11.06 22.82
N TRP A 108 4.66 12.19 22.17
CA TRP A 108 3.79 13.37 22.31
C TRP A 108 2.98 13.64 21.04
N PHE A 109 3.60 13.50 19.87
CA PHE A 109 3.01 13.65 18.54
C PHE A 109 4.07 13.29 17.48
N GLY A 110 3.64 13.00 16.24
CA GLY A 110 4.51 12.69 15.09
C GLY A 110 5.08 11.24 15.04
N GLU A 111 4.82 10.43 16.07
CA GLU A 111 5.00 8.96 16.11
C GLU A 111 6.37 8.37 15.72
N TYR A 112 7.42 9.21 15.65
CA TYR A 112 8.77 8.78 15.30
C TYR A 112 9.29 7.69 16.25
N PRO A 113 9.92 6.61 15.77
CA PRO A 113 10.36 5.49 16.61
C PRO A 113 11.11 5.91 17.89
N GLY A 114 10.47 5.72 19.04
CA GLY A 114 11.00 6.08 20.36
C GLY A 114 10.95 7.59 20.69
N ALA A 115 10.06 8.36 20.06
CA ALA A 115 9.95 9.82 20.14
C ALA A 115 11.24 10.56 19.70
N ILE A 116 12.01 9.97 18.77
CA ILE A 116 13.27 10.52 18.26
C ILE A 116 13.08 11.11 16.86
N TRP A 117 12.75 12.41 16.85
CA TRP A 117 12.49 13.21 15.66
C TRP A 117 13.72 13.33 14.73
N PRO A 118 13.54 13.66 13.43
CA PRO A 118 14.60 13.55 12.41
C PRO A 118 15.90 14.31 12.73
N TRP A 119 15.82 15.49 13.36
CA TRP A 119 17.00 16.27 13.76
C TRP A 119 17.85 15.59 14.85
N ALA A 120 17.28 14.65 15.61
CA ALA A 120 17.94 13.93 16.69
C ALA A 120 18.47 12.54 16.25
N GLN A 121 18.01 11.99 15.13
CA GLN A 121 18.38 10.64 14.67
C GLN A 121 19.88 10.47 14.41
N GLU A 122 20.59 11.51 13.94
CA GLU A 122 22.06 11.50 13.79
C GLU A 122 22.78 11.27 15.14
N LYS A 123 22.19 11.74 16.24
CA LYS A 123 22.75 11.59 17.59
C LYS A 123 22.40 10.26 18.24
N LEU A 124 21.33 9.60 17.78
CA LEU A 124 21.01 8.21 18.15
C LEU A 124 21.93 7.22 17.42
N GLY A 125 22.04 7.34 16.09
CA GLY A 125 22.86 6.44 15.26
C GLY A 125 22.48 4.97 15.40
N ASP A 126 23.47 4.07 15.47
CA ASP A 126 23.28 2.62 15.65
C ASP A 126 22.82 2.21 17.08
N ALA A 127 22.44 3.16 17.94
CA ALA A 127 22.01 2.86 19.30
C ALA A 127 20.60 2.26 19.36
N PRO A 128 20.24 1.49 20.41
CA PRO A 128 18.88 1.00 20.59
C PRO A 128 17.87 2.16 20.71
N VAL A 129 16.78 2.05 19.95
CA VAL A 129 15.62 2.95 20.07
C VAL A 129 15.04 2.87 21.50
N PRO A 130 14.72 4.01 22.15
CA PRO A 130 14.12 4.01 23.49
C PRO A 130 12.72 3.35 23.52
N GLU A 131 12.35 2.75 24.66
CA GLU A 131 10.99 2.18 24.84
C GLU A 131 9.99 3.27 25.25
N LEU A 132 8.87 3.38 24.53
CA LEU A 132 7.82 4.37 24.83
C LEU A 132 7.11 4.08 26.16
N VAL A 133 7.27 4.97 27.15
CA VAL A 133 6.74 4.86 28.54
C VAL A 133 5.43 5.63 28.78
N GLY A 134 4.81 6.18 27.74
CA GLY A 134 3.55 6.92 27.87
C GLY A 134 3.25 7.74 26.61
N ASP A 135 2.16 8.48 26.69
CA ASP A 135 1.74 9.48 25.71
C ASP A 135 1.61 10.89 26.35
N ALA A 136 1.32 11.92 25.54
CA ALA A 136 1.12 13.31 26.00
C ALA A 136 0.10 13.46 27.16
N SER A 137 -0.87 12.55 27.27
CA SER A 137 -1.90 12.55 28.32
C SER A 137 -1.57 11.62 29.50
N THR A 138 -0.90 10.50 29.23
CA THR A 138 -0.87 9.33 30.13
C THR A 138 0.53 8.76 30.32
N ILE A 139 1.02 8.83 31.57
CA ILE A 139 2.29 8.23 32.00
C ILE A 139 2.08 6.75 32.36
N ASN A 140 2.77 5.83 31.67
CA ASN A 140 2.72 4.39 31.98
C ASN A 140 3.76 4.01 33.04
N PHE A 141 3.38 4.18 34.31
CA PHE A 141 4.20 3.85 35.48
C PHE A 141 4.71 2.40 35.52
N GLU A 142 3.98 1.43 34.93
CA GLU A 142 4.41 0.02 34.93
C GLU A 142 5.56 -0.24 33.95
N LYS A 143 5.47 0.29 32.71
CA LYS A 143 6.59 0.28 31.74
C LYS A 143 7.81 1.01 32.32
N LEU A 144 7.59 2.21 32.85
CA LEU A 144 8.64 3.04 33.43
C LEU A 144 9.37 2.31 34.58
N ALA A 145 8.64 1.61 35.46
CA ALA A 145 9.23 0.77 36.49
C ALA A 145 9.94 -0.49 35.95
N ALA A 146 9.45 -1.09 34.86
CA ALA A 146 10.07 -2.26 34.23
C ALA A 146 11.46 -1.96 33.64
N LEU A 147 11.62 -0.75 33.07
CA LEU A 147 12.90 -0.22 32.57
C LEU A 147 13.95 0.00 33.67
N LYS A 148 13.54 0.14 34.94
CA LYS A 148 14.42 0.40 36.10
C LYS A 148 15.36 1.59 35.86
N PRO A 149 14.82 2.81 35.69
CA PRO A 149 15.66 4.00 35.62
C PRO A 149 16.41 4.26 36.94
N ASP A 150 17.49 5.01 36.85
CA ASP A 150 18.18 5.63 38.00
C ASP A 150 18.03 7.16 38.01
N LEU A 151 17.45 7.74 36.97
CA LEU A 151 16.96 9.12 36.88
C LEU A 151 15.72 9.21 35.98
N ILE A 152 14.74 10.02 36.39
CA ILE A 152 13.58 10.41 35.58
C ILE A 152 13.64 11.92 35.35
N LEU A 153 13.47 12.35 34.09
CA LEU A 153 13.42 13.75 33.69
C LEU A 153 12.02 14.12 33.21
N ALA A 154 11.43 15.15 33.82
CA ALA A 154 10.10 15.66 33.52
C ALA A 154 10.08 17.20 33.71
N LEU A 155 11.03 17.87 33.05
CA LEU A 155 11.23 19.32 33.06
C LEU A 155 10.25 20.04 32.14
N TYR A 156 9.97 19.47 30.96
CA TYR A 156 8.95 19.96 30.02
C TYR A 156 7.71 19.06 30.11
N ALA A 157 7.07 19.04 31.28
CA ALA A 157 5.89 18.23 31.53
C ALA A 157 4.99 18.88 32.60
N GLY A 158 3.67 18.87 32.39
CA GLY A 158 2.68 19.31 33.36
C GLY A 158 2.41 18.29 34.47
N VAL A 159 3.45 17.64 34.99
CA VAL A 159 3.34 16.57 35.99
C VAL A 159 2.62 17.11 37.22
N THR A 160 1.59 16.43 37.71
CA THR A 160 0.92 16.78 38.96
C THR A 160 1.70 16.28 40.19
N GLN A 161 1.40 16.82 41.38
CA GLN A 161 1.97 16.33 42.65
C GLN A 161 1.76 14.81 42.84
N GLU A 162 0.60 14.26 42.46
CA GLU A 162 0.30 12.84 42.62
C GLU A 162 1.12 11.97 41.66
N GLN A 163 1.25 12.40 40.39
CA GLN A 163 2.14 11.74 39.43
C GLN A 163 3.62 11.85 39.85
N TYR A 164 4.07 12.99 40.37
CA TYR A 164 5.42 13.17 40.90
C TYR A 164 5.70 12.27 42.11
N ASP A 165 4.75 12.14 43.04
CA ASP A 165 4.85 11.26 44.20
C ASP A 165 4.92 9.77 43.77
N LEU A 166 4.33 9.41 42.62
CA LEU A 166 4.45 8.08 42.00
C LEU A 166 5.80 7.88 41.28
N LEU A 167 6.24 8.82 40.44
CA LEU A 167 7.55 8.76 39.75
C LEU A 167 8.70 8.64 40.76
N THR A 168 8.63 9.42 41.86
CA THR A 168 9.64 9.41 42.95
C THR A 168 9.71 8.08 43.71
N GLN A 169 8.68 7.22 43.62
CA GLN A 169 8.75 5.85 44.16
C GLN A 169 9.47 4.87 43.22
N ILE A 170 9.67 5.23 41.95
CA ILE A 170 10.39 4.43 40.95
C ILE A 170 11.87 4.81 40.93
N ALA A 171 12.18 6.11 40.77
CA ALA A 171 13.55 6.62 40.73
C ALA A 171 13.61 8.13 41.11
N PRO A 172 14.80 8.68 41.42
CA PRO A 172 14.99 10.12 41.55
C PRO A 172 14.41 10.87 40.35
N THR A 173 13.47 11.78 40.60
CA THR A 173 12.67 12.45 39.56
C THR A 173 12.93 13.95 39.59
N VAL A 174 13.35 14.53 38.47
CA VAL A 174 13.46 16.00 38.30
C VAL A 174 12.21 16.47 37.56
N ALA A 175 11.28 17.08 38.30
CA ALA A 175 10.05 17.66 37.78
C ALA A 175 10.26 19.07 37.24
N GLN A 176 9.21 19.68 36.69
CA GLN A 176 9.24 21.00 36.11
C GLN A 176 9.60 22.09 37.16
N PRO A 177 10.29 23.18 36.75
CA PRO A 177 10.78 24.21 37.68
C PRO A 177 9.64 25.00 38.34
N GLY A 178 9.92 25.60 39.50
CA GLY A 178 8.95 26.42 40.24
C GLY A 178 8.88 27.90 39.81
N ASP A 179 9.87 28.37 39.04
CA ASP A 179 10.01 29.78 38.63
C ASP A 179 9.37 30.11 37.26
N TYR A 180 8.78 29.11 36.60
CA TYR A 180 8.12 29.24 35.27
C TYR A 180 6.72 28.60 35.30
N VAL A 181 5.89 28.94 34.31
CA VAL A 181 4.60 28.26 34.08
C VAL A 181 4.84 26.80 33.66
N ASP A 182 3.84 25.92 33.82
CA ASP A 182 3.93 24.57 33.25
C ASP A 182 4.09 24.68 31.72
N TYR A 183 4.96 23.83 31.15
CA TYR A 183 5.43 23.93 29.74
C TYR A 183 6.19 25.23 29.36
N GLY A 184 6.46 26.14 30.30
CA GLY A 184 7.11 27.43 30.03
C GLY A 184 8.62 27.49 30.27
N ILE A 185 9.30 26.38 30.54
CA ILE A 185 10.75 26.38 30.84
C ILE A 185 11.58 26.81 29.61
N PRO A 186 12.48 27.80 29.71
CA PRO A 186 13.38 28.17 28.60
C PRO A 186 14.32 27.01 28.25
N TRP A 187 14.52 26.76 26.95
CA TRP A 187 15.35 25.66 26.46
C TRP A 187 16.79 25.70 26.99
N GLN A 188 17.35 26.89 27.26
CA GLN A 188 18.67 27.03 27.88
C GLN A 188 18.70 26.46 29.30
N GLU A 189 17.69 26.76 30.11
CA GLU A 189 17.63 26.33 31.51
C GLU A 189 17.25 24.86 31.61
N LEU A 190 16.41 24.35 30.70
CA LEU A 190 16.22 22.91 30.52
C LEU A 190 17.55 22.23 30.18
N THR A 191 18.28 22.74 29.18
CA THR A 191 19.57 22.19 28.73
C THR A 191 20.61 22.18 29.86
N ARG A 192 20.74 23.27 30.60
CA ARG A 192 21.60 23.38 31.78
C ARG A 192 21.19 22.43 32.90
N THR A 193 19.89 22.29 33.16
CA THR A 193 19.38 21.44 34.25
C THR A 193 19.60 19.96 33.95
N VAL A 194 19.35 19.51 32.72
CA VAL A 194 19.70 18.14 32.27
C VAL A 194 21.22 17.95 32.30
N GLY A 195 22.00 18.92 31.80
CA GLY A 195 23.46 18.92 31.88
C GLY A 195 24.00 18.75 33.29
N GLN A 196 23.45 19.48 34.26
CA GLN A 196 23.77 19.31 35.68
C GLN A 196 23.35 17.93 36.20
N ALA A 197 22.15 17.45 35.85
CA ALA A 197 21.63 16.14 36.29
C ALA A 197 22.52 14.96 35.84
N VAL A 198 23.06 15.02 34.62
CA VAL A 198 23.92 13.97 34.05
C VAL A 198 25.42 14.18 34.26
N GLY A 199 25.82 15.25 34.96
CA GLY A 199 27.21 15.56 35.29
C GLY A 199 28.03 16.15 34.14
N GLN A 200 27.39 16.80 33.17
CA GLN A 200 28.01 17.47 32.02
C GLN A 200 27.62 18.95 31.88
N PRO A 201 27.67 19.78 32.95
CA PRO A 201 27.21 21.17 32.88
C PRO A 201 28.06 22.05 31.94
N GLU A 202 29.37 21.85 31.86
CA GLU A 202 30.25 22.63 30.96
C GLU A 202 29.92 22.39 29.47
N GLU A 203 29.50 21.17 29.10
CA GLU A 203 29.10 20.84 27.73
C GLU A 203 27.68 21.34 27.42
N ALA A 204 26.77 21.31 28.40
CA ALA A 204 25.46 21.94 28.27
C ALA A 204 25.56 23.46 28.06
N ASP A 205 26.40 24.17 28.83
CA ASP A 205 26.68 25.59 28.61
C ASP A 205 27.35 25.84 27.24
N ARG A 206 28.20 24.91 26.76
CA ARG A 206 28.81 24.99 25.41
C ARG A 206 27.75 24.90 24.31
N LEU A 207 26.84 23.93 24.40
CA LEU A 207 25.74 23.73 23.45
C LEU A 207 24.77 24.92 23.45
N VAL A 208 24.42 25.45 24.64
CA VAL A 208 23.62 26.67 24.75
C VAL A 208 24.31 27.86 24.07
N THR A 209 25.61 28.07 24.35
CA THR A 209 26.38 29.16 23.75
C THR A 209 26.44 29.05 22.22
N GLU A 210 26.51 27.83 21.68
CA GLU A 210 26.55 27.58 20.22
C GLU A 210 25.24 27.97 19.54
N VAL A 211 24.08 27.56 20.09
CA VAL A 211 22.76 27.92 19.57
C VAL A 211 22.45 29.41 19.79
N GLU A 212 22.79 30.00 20.93
CA GLU A 212 22.66 31.45 21.16
C GLU A 212 23.52 32.27 20.18
N THR A 213 24.68 31.75 19.76
CA THR A 213 25.51 32.35 18.71
C THR A 213 24.84 32.27 17.33
N ARG A 214 24.08 31.20 17.02
CA ARG A 214 23.27 31.12 15.78
C ARG A 214 22.17 32.18 15.77
N PHE A 215 21.47 32.40 16.89
CA PHE A 215 20.52 33.51 17.02
C PHE A 215 21.19 34.90 16.88
N GLU A 216 22.41 35.09 17.40
CA GLU A 216 23.18 36.34 17.16
C GLU A 216 23.51 36.57 15.68
N GLN A 217 23.86 35.52 14.94
CA GLN A 217 24.10 35.59 13.49
C GLN A 217 22.82 35.96 12.74
N VAL A 218 21.72 35.24 12.99
CA VAL A 218 20.44 35.49 12.33
C VAL A 218 19.94 36.92 12.57
N ARG A 219 20.03 37.45 13.80
CA ARG A 219 19.69 38.86 14.09
C ARG A 219 20.59 39.90 13.40
N ALA A 220 21.80 39.52 12.99
CA ALA A 220 22.72 40.38 12.26
C ALA A 220 22.57 40.26 10.73
N GLU A 221 22.08 39.11 10.25
CA GLU A 221 21.78 38.82 8.85
C GLU A 221 20.38 39.36 8.46
N HIS A 222 19.42 39.31 9.38
CA HIS A 222 18.03 39.78 9.24
C HIS A 222 17.68 40.92 10.21
N PRO A 223 18.26 42.13 10.04
CA PRO A 223 17.94 43.30 10.87
C PRO A 223 16.48 43.77 10.76
N GLU A 224 15.74 43.35 9.72
CA GLU A 224 14.32 43.60 9.51
C GLU A 224 13.41 42.97 10.57
N PHE A 225 13.79 41.84 11.18
CA PHE A 225 13.03 41.22 12.28
C PHE A 225 13.03 42.11 13.55
N VAL A 226 14.04 42.96 13.71
CA VAL A 226 14.33 43.64 14.99
C VAL A 226 13.27 44.69 15.32
N GLY A 227 12.30 44.28 16.13
CA GLY A 227 11.22 45.11 16.63
C GLY A 227 9.96 45.14 15.76
N ALA A 228 9.89 44.31 14.71
CA ALA A 228 8.65 43.99 14.00
C ALA A 228 7.73 43.11 14.87
N THR A 229 6.44 43.02 14.56
CA THR A 229 5.50 42.14 15.31
C THR A 229 5.37 40.75 14.69
N SER A 230 5.34 39.72 15.53
CA SER A 230 5.03 38.36 15.09
C SER A 230 4.34 37.57 16.20
N ILE A 231 3.59 36.53 15.83
CA ILE A 231 2.89 35.63 16.73
C ILE A 231 2.80 34.23 16.08
N VAL A 232 2.71 33.19 16.91
CA VAL A 232 2.36 31.83 16.48
C VAL A 232 0.93 31.53 16.92
N ALA A 233 0.13 30.98 16.02
CA ALA A 233 -1.25 30.57 16.25
C ALA A 233 -1.50 29.16 15.69
N THR A 234 -2.53 28.48 16.21
CA THR A 234 -3.07 27.21 15.70
C THR A 234 -4.60 27.24 15.85
N PRO A 235 -5.41 26.62 14.97
CA PRO A 235 -6.88 26.67 15.03
C PRO A 235 -7.52 25.80 16.14
N TYR A 236 -6.74 25.37 17.14
CA TYR A 236 -7.19 24.56 18.28
C TYR A 236 -8.26 25.25 19.15
N GLU A 237 -9.43 24.60 19.33
CA GLU A 237 -10.60 25.10 20.07
C GLU A 237 -11.02 26.55 19.66
N GLY A 238 -10.74 26.94 18.41
CA GLY A 238 -10.98 28.28 17.88
C GLY A 238 -9.74 28.92 17.24
N ILE A 239 -9.02 29.75 17.99
CA ILE A 239 -7.75 30.37 17.56
C ILE A 239 -6.85 30.46 18.79
N TRP A 240 -6.08 29.40 19.05
CA TRP A 240 -5.10 29.40 20.13
C TRP A 240 -3.87 30.22 19.75
N VAL A 241 -3.40 31.09 20.65
CA VAL A 241 -2.20 31.91 20.46
C VAL A 241 -1.18 31.69 21.57
N TYR A 242 0.09 31.53 21.19
CA TYR A 242 1.18 31.22 22.12
C TYR A 242 1.82 32.48 22.71
N GLY A 243 1.97 32.50 24.05
CA GLY A 243 2.39 33.67 24.83
C GLY A 243 3.91 33.84 24.96
N GLY A 244 4.33 34.91 25.65
CA GLY A 244 5.75 35.22 25.87
C GLY A 244 6.49 34.28 26.83
N GLU A 245 5.76 33.46 27.59
CA GLU A 245 6.33 32.41 28.44
C GLU A 245 6.41 31.04 27.75
N ASP A 246 5.71 30.85 26.62
CA ASP A 246 5.80 29.65 25.78
C ASP A 246 7.06 29.69 24.90
N VAL A 247 7.60 28.50 24.59
CA VAL A 247 8.84 28.35 23.82
C VAL A 247 8.78 28.95 22.41
N ARG A 248 7.61 28.96 21.74
CA ARG A 248 7.39 29.60 20.42
C ARG A 248 7.45 31.13 20.52
N GLY A 249 6.86 31.71 21.57
CA GLY A 249 6.98 33.15 21.85
C GLY A 249 8.40 33.55 22.24
N ARG A 250 9.11 32.69 22.99
CA ARG A 250 10.54 32.87 23.29
C ARG A 250 11.42 32.74 22.03
N PHE A 251 11.10 31.85 21.09
CA PHE A 251 11.79 31.73 19.80
C PHE A 251 11.65 33.00 18.95
N LEU A 252 10.43 33.52 18.75
CA LEU A 252 10.20 34.75 18.00
C LEU A 252 10.91 35.96 18.62
N THR A 253 10.87 36.10 19.95
CA THR A 253 11.57 37.20 20.64
C THR A 253 13.09 37.01 20.64
N ALA A 254 13.61 35.78 20.58
CA ALA A 254 15.02 35.50 20.35
C ALA A 254 15.45 35.83 18.90
N LEU A 255 14.57 35.73 17.90
CA LEU A 255 14.80 36.28 16.56
C LEU A 255 14.74 37.83 16.50
N GLY A 256 14.28 38.48 17.57
CA GLY A 256 14.21 39.95 17.68
C GLY A 256 12.85 40.56 17.36
N PHE A 257 11.85 39.74 17.01
CA PHE A 257 10.46 40.18 16.90
C PHE A 257 9.90 40.59 18.28
N LYS A 258 8.75 41.27 18.26
CA LYS A 258 7.90 41.53 19.42
C LYS A 258 6.61 40.72 19.28
N LEU A 259 6.09 40.24 20.39
CA LEU A 259 4.72 39.75 20.45
C LEU A 259 3.71 40.93 20.49
N PRO A 260 2.45 40.77 20.05
CA PRO A 260 1.50 41.87 19.93
C PRO A 260 1.11 42.54 21.25
N GLU A 261 0.85 43.85 21.21
CA GLU A 261 0.39 44.60 22.39
C GLU A 261 -1.00 44.13 22.84
N GLY A 262 -1.06 43.50 24.01
CA GLY A 262 -2.29 42.94 24.58
C GLY A 262 -2.37 41.41 24.55
N LEU A 263 -1.42 40.69 23.95
CA LEU A 263 -1.38 39.22 23.98
C LEU A 263 -1.36 38.66 25.42
N ALA A 264 -0.60 39.29 26.32
CA ALA A 264 -0.54 38.89 27.73
C ALA A 264 -1.87 39.06 28.50
N GLU A 265 -2.83 39.81 27.96
CA GLU A 265 -4.20 39.88 28.50
C GLU A 265 -5.08 38.69 28.05
N ILE A 266 -4.65 37.95 27.01
CA ILE A 266 -5.29 36.72 26.52
C ILE A 266 -4.72 35.48 27.23
N THR A 267 -3.39 35.38 27.32
CA THR A 267 -2.72 34.18 27.90
C THR A 267 -2.68 34.18 29.43
N GLY A 268 -2.72 35.35 30.08
CA GLY A 268 -2.79 35.45 31.54
C GLY A 268 -1.57 34.87 32.27
N GLU A 269 -1.80 33.82 33.06
CA GLU A 269 -0.74 33.05 33.76
C GLU A 269 -0.44 31.70 33.09
N GLU A 270 -1.02 31.42 31.92
CA GLU A 270 -0.83 30.21 31.11
C GLU A 270 0.18 30.42 29.96
N PHE A 271 0.64 29.32 29.34
CA PHE A 271 1.59 29.36 28.22
C PHE A 271 0.98 29.97 26.94
N GLY A 272 -0.31 29.76 26.70
CA GLY A 272 -1.07 30.32 25.58
C GLY A 272 -2.50 30.68 26.00
N GLY A 273 -3.36 30.99 25.04
CA GLY A 273 -4.78 31.24 25.32
C GLY A 273 -5.61 31.36 24.05
N ASN A 274 -6.91 31.11 24.17
CA ASN A 274 -7.81 31.11 23.03
C ASN A 274 -8.35 32.53 22.71
N LEU A 275 -8.26 32.93 21.44
CA LEU A 275 -8.51 34.30 20.97
C LEU A 275 -9.96 34.48 20.48
N SER A 276 -10.75 35.26 21.21
CA SER A 276 -12.09 35.65 20.77
C SER A 276 -12.07 36.41 19.44
N PHE A 277 -13.05 36.16 18.56
CA PHE A 277 -13.21 36.87 17.27
C PHE A 277 -13.30 38.41 17.39
N GLU A 278 -13.73 38.96 18.53
CA GLU A 278 -13.69 40.42 18.78
C GLU A 278 -12.25 40.97 18.94
N ARG A 279 -11.26 40.08 19.15
CA ARG A 279 -9.83 40.37 19.33
C ARG A 279 -8.94 39.93 18.16
N ALA A 280 -9.52 39.71 16.98
CA ALA A 280 -8.76 39.44 15.75
C ALA A 280 -7.78 40.58 15.37
N ASP A 281 -7.84 41.76 16.02
CA ASP A 281 -6.82 42.80 15.92
C ASP A 281 -5.41 42.35 16.35
N LEU A 282 -5.30 41.35 17.24
CA LEU A 282 -4.02 40.79 17.68
C LEU A 282 -3.32 39.93 16.60
N LEU A 283 -4.04 39.54 15.55
CA LEU A 283 -3.49 38.74 14.45
C LEU A 283 -2.88 39.61 13.34
N ASP A 284 -3.17 40.91 13.27
CA ASP A 284 -2.64 41.81 12.22
C ASP A 284 -1.19 42.26 12.52
N VAL A 285 -0.27 41.30 12.42
CA VAL A 285 1.15 41.44 12.75
C VAL A 285 2.02 41.70 11.51
N ASP A 286 3.34 41.85 11.68
CA ASP A 286 4.26 41.97 10.54
C ASP A 286 4.51 40.63 9.82
N VAL A 287 4.57 39.51 10.57
CA VAL A 287 4.50 38.13 10.05
C VAL A 287 3.79 37.22 11.06
N ILE A 288 2.83 36.40 10.62
CA ILE A 288 2.21 35.36 11.45
C ILE A 288 2.70 33.97 11.04
N ILE A 289 2.94 33.10 12.02
CA ILE A 289 3.09 31.66 11.80
C ILE A 289 1.76 31.02 12.19
N TRP A 290 1.17 30.26 11.27
CA TRP A 290 0.13 29.28 11.59
C TRP A 290 0.77 27.90 11.65
N LEU A 291 0.52 27.19 12.75
CA LEU A 291 0.63 25.75 12.82
C LEU A 291 -0.74 25.15 12.50
N ASP A 292 -0.76 23.97 11.87
CA ASP A 292 -1.94 23.09 11.78
C ASP A 292 -3.13 23.80 11.09
N ALA A 293 -2.81 24.61 10.07
CA ALA A 293 -3.72 25.59 9.47
C ALA A 293 -4.90 24.97 8.70
N ASP A 294 -4.77 23.70 8.36
CA ASP A 294 -5.69 22.78 7.71
C ASP A 294 -6.69 22.13 8.70
N GLU A 295 -6.33 21.96 9.99
CA GLU A 295 -7.28 21.56 11.06
C GLU A 295 -8.40 22.61 11.28
N ALA A 296 -8.30 23.79 10.65
CA ALA A 296 -9.25 24.86 10.79
C ALA A 296 -10.67 24.48 10.30
N GLN A 297 -11.59 24.35 11.26
CA GLN A 297 -13.03 24.12 11.03
C GLN A 297 -13.73 25.36 10.43
N GLY A 298 -13.37 25.72 9.19
CA GLY A 298 -13.85 26.87 8.44
C GLY A 298 -12.70 27.77 7.93
N PRO A 299 -12.99 29.00 7.49
CA PRO A 299 -11.95 29.92 7.02
C PRO A 299 -10.97 30.24 8.16
N LEU A 300 -9.69 29.91 7.99
CA LEU A 300 -8.62 30.13 8.97
C LEU A 300 -8.65 31.55 9.57
N GLY A 301 -8.56 31.64 10.90
CA GLY A 301 -8.69 32.89 11.67
C GLY A 301 -10.10 33.55 11.63
N GLY A 302 -11.06 32.95 10.94
CA GLY A 302 -12.43 33.42 10.76
C GLY A 302 -12.58 34.57 9.76
N PRO A 303 -13.83 34.94 9.40
CA PRO A 303 -14.11 35.94 8.36
C PRO A 303 -13.63 37.37 8.65
N VAL A 304 -13.05 37.65 9.82
CA VAL A 304 -12.42 38.93 10.15
C VAL A 304 -10.93 38.90 9.78
N TYR A 305 -10.23 37.82 10.14
CA TYR A 305 -8.81 37.60 9.81
C TYR A 305 -8.54 37.66 8.30
N GLN A 306 -9.42 37.03 7.52
CA GLN A 306 -9.44 37.01 6.05
C GLN A 306 -9.55 38.40 5.38
N LYS A 307 -9.58 39.49 6.16
CA LYS A 307 -9.61 40.90 5.69
C LYS A 307 -8.47 41.75 6.26
N LEU A 308 -7.58 41.18 7.06
CA LEU A 308 -6.45 41.88 7.68
C LEU A 308 -5.28 42.03 6.68
N PRO A 309 -4.49 43.11 6.77
CA PRO A 309 -3.23 43.26 6.06
C PRO A 309 -2.28 42.06 6.16
N VAL A 310 -2.17 41.38 7.33
CA VAL A 310 -1.32 40.17 7.45
C VAL A 310 -1.64 39.11 6.38
N HIS A 311 -2.92 38.79 6.20
CA HIS A 311 -3.40 37.79 5.23
C HIS A 311 -3.46 38.37 3.81
N THR A 312 -4.06 39.55 3.66
CA THR A 312 -4.32 40.14 2.34
C THR A 312 -3.05 40.64 1.62
N GLU A 313 -1.94 40.84 2.34
CA GLU A 313 -0.61 41.10 1.78
C GLU A 313 0.28 39.84 1.70
N GLY A 314 -0.19 38.68 2.19
CA GLY A 314 0.50 37.39 2.10
C GLY A 314 1.70 37.27 3.04
N ARG A 315 1.57 37.76 4.28
CA ARG A 315 2.62 37.81 5.31
C ARG A 315 2.45 36.68 6.33
N GLU A 316 2.16 35.50 5.79
CA GLU A 316 1.82 34.28 6.50
C GLU A 316 2.91 33.23 6.24
N VAL A 317 3.22 32.44 7.27
CA VAL A 317 4.01 31.20 7.15
C VAL A 317 3.14 30.06 7.65
N PHE A 318 3.06 28.99 6.87
CA PHE A 318 2.28 27.79 7.21
C PHE A 318 3.22 26.63 7.48
N LEU A 319 2.93 25.88 8.54
CA LEU A 319 3.69 24.71 8.99
C LEU A 319 2.71 23.70 9.60
N ASP A 320 3.09 22.43 9.58
CA ASP A 320 2.34 21.31 10.13
C ASP A 320 3.10 20.75 11.35
N SER A 321 2.44 20.59 12.51
CA SER A 321 3.11 20.09 13.72
C SER A 321 3.37 18.58 13.71
N TYR A 322 2.67 17.81 12.90
CA TYR A 322 2.66 16.36 12.89
C TYR A 322 3.51 15.79 11.75
N ASP A 323 3.23 16.22 10.51
CA ASP A 323 3.79 15.64 9.28
C ASP A 323 4.98 16.45 8.71
N ASP A 324 5.14 17.74 9.06
CA ASP A 324 6.35 18.52 8.74
C ASP A 324 7.31 18.58 9.95
N PRO A 325 8.50 17.96 9.88
CA PRO A 325 9.55 18.15 10.88
C PRO A 325 9.86 19.62 11.20
N LEU A 326 9.67 20.56 10.26
CA LEU A 326 9.89 21.99 10.52
C LEU A 326 8.81 22.60 11.42
N GLY A 327 7.54 22.20 11.30
CA GLY A 327 6.48 22.63 12.20
C GLY A 327 6.58 21.96 13.56
N GLY A 328 6.79 20.64 13.60
CA GLY A 328 7.06 19.92 14.86
C GLY A 328 8.26 20.50 15.64
N ALA A 329 9.32 20.93 14.93
CA ALA A 329 10.46 21.61 15.55
C ALA A 329 10.09 22.94 16.25
N THR A 330 9.02 23.64 15.83
CA THR A 330 8.50 24.84 16.52
C THR A 330 7.89 24.52 17.87
N SER A 331 7.33 23.32 18.06
CA SER A 331 6.75 22.86 19.32
C SER A 331 7.81 22.28 20.27
N PHE A 332 8.92 21.76 19.72
CA PHE A 332 10.07 21.29 20.51
C PHE A 332 10.98 22.40 21.02
N VAL A 333 11.43 23.32 20.15
CA VAL A 333 12.39 24.41 20.47
C VAL A 333 13.59 23.94 21.32
N SER A 334 14.12 22.75 21.02
CA SER A 334 15.16 22.09 21.82
C SER A 334 16.57 22.48 21.38
N VAL A 335 17.60 22.06 22.13
CA VAL A 335 19.01 22.27 21.74
C VAL A 335 19.39 21.57 20.41
N LEU A 336 18.63 20.57 19.95
CA LEU A 336 18.81 19.92 18.65
C LEU A 336 17.82 20.40 17.58
N SER A 337 16.57 20.71 17.95
CA SER A 337 15.58 21.20 16.98
C SER A 337 15.85 22.65 16.58
N LEU A 338 16.44 23.47 17.45
CA LEU A 338 16.70 24.90 17.19
C LEU A 338 17.62 25.17 16.00
N PRO A 339 18.78 24.51 15.81
CA PRO A 339 19.58 24.67 14.59
C PRO A 339 18.80 24.36 13.31
N PHE A 340 18.05 23.25 13.30
CA PHE A 340 17.23 22.81 12.18
C PHE A 340 16.09 23.81 11.88
N LEU A 341 15.38 24.24 12.93
CA LEU A 341 14.31 25.23 12.85
C LEU A 341 14.83 26.58 12.36
N LEU A 342 16.00 27.04 12.83
CA LEU A 342 16.61 28.28 12.37
C LEU A 342 17.01 28.22 10.89
N ASP A 343 17.52 27.10 10.42
CA ASP A 343 17.94 26.96 9.02
C ASP A 343 16.72 26.84 8.06
N GLY A 344 15.60 26.25 8.50
CA GLY A 344 14.38 26.11 7.69
C GLY A 344 13.37 27.27 7.76
N LEU A 345 13.13 27.84 8.96
CA LEU A 345 12.05 28.81 9.19
C LEU A 345 12.48 30.27 8.97
N VAL A 346 13.74 30.62 9.23
CA VAL A 346 14.24 32.00 9.03
C VAL A 346 14.07 32.48 7.59
N PRO A 347 14.36 31.69 6.53
CA PRO A 347 14.09 32.08 5.15
C PRO A 347 12.61 32.34 4.86
N LYS A 348 11.69 31.52 5.42
CA LYS A 348 10.23 31.71 5.26
C LYS A 348 9.78 33.03 5.91
N LEU A 349 10.22 33.28 7.15
CA LEU A 349 9.92 34.53 7.89
C LEU A 349 10.44 35.78 7.15
N ALA A 350 11.65 35.72 6.58
CA ALA A 350 12.22 36.83 5.82
C ALA A 350 11.45 37.13 4.52
N ALA A 351 11.00 36.09 3.81
CA ALA A 351 10.14 36.26 2.63
C ALA A 351 8.79 36.90 3.00
N ALA A 352 8.08 36.30 3.95
CA ALA A 352 6.78 36.77 4.42
C ALA A 352 6.82 38.25 4.88
N GLN A 353 7.86 38.65 5.63
CA GLN A 353 8.00 40.04 6.08
C GLN A 353 8.24 41.03 4.93
N ALA A 354 8.90 40.59 3.86
CA ALA A 354 9.17 41.45 2.71
C ALA A 354 7.91 41.77 1.87
N GLY A 355 6.80 41.08 2.10
CA GLY A 355 5.65 41.07 1.18
C GLY A 355 5.98 40.41 -0.17
N GLU A 356 7.13 39.73 -0.26
CA GLU A 356 7.30 38.67 -1.24
C GLU A 356 6.41 37.53 -0.75
N LYS A 357 5.38 37.16 -1.53
CA LYS A 357 4.53 36.03 -1.18
C LYS A 357 5.42 34.85 -0.82
N THR A 358 5.29 34.38 0.42
CA THR A 358 6.04 33.24 0.93
C THR A 358 5.90 32.11 -0.08
N ALA A 359 7.00 31.46 -0.43
CA ALA A 359 6.96 30.24 -1.24
C ALA A 359 6.58 29.02 -0.38
N ASP A 360 5.59 29.24 0.50
CA ASP A 360 4.50 28.34 0.84
C ASP A 360 3.33 28.81 -0.06
N ALA A 361 3.26 28.47 -1.34
CA ALA A 361 3.45 27.12 -1.86
C ALA A 361 2.74 26.06 -1.01
N ALA A 362 1.46 26.31 -0.70
CA ALA A 362 0.46 25.31 -1.09
C ALA A 362 0.82 24.90 -2.53
N PRO A 363 1.31 23.66 -2.74
CA PRO A 363 2.43 23.43 -3.63
C PRO A 363 2.19 23.95 -5.05
N ALA A 364 3.19 24.65 -5.60
CA ALA A 364 3.23 24.81 -7.05
C ALA A 364 3.28 23.40 -7.64
N GLU A 365 2.37 23.08 -8.56
CA GLU A 365 2.05 21.73 -9.07
C GLU A 365 3.23 21.03 -9.80
N THR A 366 4.34 20.77 -9.11
CA THR A 366 4.87 19.42 -9.01
C THR A 366 3.95 18.66 -8.05
N ASP A 367 2.77 18.32 -8.57
CA ASP A 367 2.02 17.12 -8.21
C ASP A 367 3.05 16.05 -7.76
N PRO A 368 3.09 15.67 -6.47
CA PRO A 368 4.05 14.68 -5.95
C PRO A 368 3.92 13.35 -6.67
N ALA A 369 2.70 13.03 -7.09
CA ALA A 369 2.40 11.92 -7.97
C ALA A 369 3.06 12.11 -9.36
N ALA A 370 3.07 13.30 -9.97
CA ALA A 370 3.84 13.56 -11.20
C ALA A 370 5.38 13.48 -11.02
N ALA A 371 5.90 13.34 -9.79
CA ALA A 371 7.29 12.97 -9.51
C ALA A 371 7.51 11.46 -9.34
N LEU A 372 6.45 10.65 -9.16
CA LEU A 372 6.53 9.18 -9.11
C LEU A 372 6.67 8.59 -10.52
N ASP A 373 7.77 7.89 -10.76
CA ASP A 373 8.01 7.11 -12.00
C ASP A 373 7.23 5.78 -11.97
N CYS A 374 5.90 5.87 -12.06
CA CYS A 374 5.02 4.70 -12.00
C CYS A 374 5.17 3.79 -13.23
N ALA A 375 5.16 2.48 -12.98
CA ALA A 375 5.28 1.47 -14.02
C ALA A 375 4.09 1.47 -15.00
N GLU A 376 4.33 1.06 -16.25
CA GLU A 376 3.30 0.93 -17.29
C GLU A 376 2.10 0.09 -16.80
N GLY A 377 0.90 0.70 -16.81
CA GLY A 377 -0.34 0.14 -16.25
C GLY A 377 -0.76 0.79 -14.92
N PHE A 378 0.13 1.54 -14.27
CA PHE A 378 -0.14 2.33 -13.08
C PHE A 378 -0.10 3.82 -13.42
N ARG A 379 -0.86 4.60 -12.65
CA ARG A 379 -0.80 6.06 -12.59
C ARG A 379 -0.36 6.43 -11.18
N PRO A 380 0.28 7.58 -10.99
CA PRO A 380 0.50 8.07 -9.66
C PRO A 380 -0.79 8.69 -9.09
N PHE A 381 -0.88 8.77 -7.77
CA PHE A 381 -2.00 9.33 -7.02
C PHE A 381 -1.50 9.97 -5.73
N ASP A 382 -2.03 11.14 -5.42
CA ASP A 382 -1.80 11.91 -4.21
C ASP A 382 -3.13 12.63 -3.88
N HIS A 383 -3.50 12.70 -2.61
CA HIS A 383 -4.80 13.21 -2.17
C HIS A 383 -4.79 13.45 -0.65
N GLU A 384 -5.39 14.55 -0.17
CA GLU A 384 -5.37 14.94 1.26
C GLU A 384 -5.86 13.85 2.25
N LEU A 385 -6.88 13.08 1.85
CA LEU A 385 -7.48 11.98 2.61
C LEU A 385 -6.70 10.65 2.58
N LEU A 386 -5.58 10.60 1.85
CA LEU A 386 -4.71 9.41 1.75
C LEU A 386 -3.81 9.34 2.99
N ALA A 387 -4.02 8.36 3.87
CA ALA A 387 -3.16 8.14 5.04
C ALA A 387 -1.84 7.41 4.67
N SER A 388 -1.13 7.91 3.65
CA SER A 388 0.17 7.42 3.22
C SER A 388 0.90 8.43 2.32
N GLU A 389 2.21 8.22 2.13
CA GLU A 389 2.94 8.78 0.98
C GLU A 389 2.19 8.50 -0.35
N PRO A 390 2.36 9.33 -1.38
CA PRO A 390 1.77 9.16 -2.71
C PRO A 390 1.96 7.75 -3.29
N LEU A 391 0.92 7.21 -3.93
CA LEU A 391 0.86 5.82 -4.39
C LEU A 391 0.83 5.70 -5.91
N CYS A 392 1.49 4.68 -6.45
CA CYS A 392 1.20 4.21 -7.81
C CYS A 392 -0.07 3.33 -7.79
N LEU A 393 -1.23 3.92 -8.08
CA LEU A 393 -2.48 3.16 -8.23
C LEU A 393 -2.56 2.50 -9.62
N PRO A 394 -3.13 1.28 -9.75
CA PRO A 394 -3.44 0.71 -11.05
C PRO A 394 -4.43 1.61 -11.80
N ILE A 395 -4.24 1.77 -13.12
CA ILE A 395 -5.14 2.58 -13.98
C ILE A 395 -6.53 1.94 -14.10
N ALA A 396 -6.61 0.62 -13.95
CA ALA A 396 -7.84 -0.18 -13.99
C ALA A 396 -7.69 -1.45 -13.14
N PRO A 397 -7.80 -1.39 -11.79
CA PRO A 397 -7.80 -2.59 -10.95
C PRO A 397 -8.93 -3.55 -11.34
N GLN A 398 -8.72 -4.85 -11.18
CA GLN A 398 -9.72 -5.89 -11.48
C GLN A 398 -10.08 -6.71 -10.23
N ARG A 399 -9.13 -6.89 -9.30
CA ARG A 399 -9.26 -7.64 -8.04
C ARG A 399 -9.32 -6.68 -6.86
N ILE A 400 -10.40 -5.90 -6.80
CA ILE A 400 -10.65 -4.89 -5.75
C ILE A 400 -11.07 -5.59 -4.45
N VAL A 401 -10.51 -5.19 -3.31
CA VAL A 401 -11.09 -5.43 -1.97
C VAL A 401 -11.70 -4.11 -1.50
N ALA A 402 -12.93 -4.16 -0.97
CA ALA A 402 -13.64 -3.00 -0.46
C ALA A 402 -14.09 -3.26 0.99
N LEU A 403 -13.56 -2.51 1.96
CA LEU A 403 -13.82 -2.73 3.40
C LEU A 403 -14.75 -1.69 4.05
N ASP A 404 -15.25 -0.72 3.27
CA ASP A 404 -16.30 0.24 3.66
C ASP A 404 -17.48 0.24 2.66
N ILE A 405 -18.53 1.02 2.98
CA ILE A 405 -19.78 1.07 2.21
C ILE A 405 -19.66 1.91 0.94
N ALA A 406 -18.89 3.00 0.95
CA ALA A 406 -18.76 3.90 -0.18
C ALA A 406 -17.93 3.26 -1.30
N SER A 407 -16.78 2.66 -0.97
CA SER A 407 -15.97 1.91 -1.95
C SER A 407 -16.71 0.69 -2.50
N LEU A 408 -17.45 -0.04 -1.66
CA LEU A 408 -18.28 -1.18 -2.08
C LEU A 408 -19.42 -0.75 -3.03
N GLU A 409 -20.15 0.33 -2.71
CA GLU A 409 -21.23 0.81 -3.56
C GLU A 409 -20.71 1.39 -4.88
N LEU A 410 -19.61 2.14 -4.85
CA LEU A 410 -18.98 2.66 -6.06
C LEU A 410 -18.51 1.51 -6.99
N ALA A 411 -17.86 0.49 -6.43
CA ALA A 411 -17.43 -0.70 -7.17
C ALA A 411 -18.61 -1.41 -7.86
N LEU A 412 -19.76 -1.51 -7.16
CA LEU A 412 -21.01 -2.04 -7.74
C LEU A 412 -21.60 -1.12 -8.82
N LEU A 413 -21.53 0.21 -8.65
CA LEU A 413 -22.05 1.20 -9.60
C LEU A 413 -21.25 1.24 -10.92
N ILE A 414 -19.93 1.11 -10.87
CA ILE A 414 -19.07 1.06 -12.08
C ILE A 414 -19.06 -0.33 -12.74
N GLY A 415 -19.74 -1.33 -12.16
CA GLY A 415 -19.82 -2.69 -12.68
C GLY A 415 -18.58 -3.55 -12.43
N GLN A 416 -17.76 -3.22 -11.42
CA GLN A 416 -16.57 -3.95 -11.00
C GLN A 416 -16.75 -4.44 -9.54
N PRO A 417 -17.64 -5.42 -9.28
CA PRO A 417 -17.88 -5.92 -7.93
C PRO A 417 -16.57 -6.43 -7.29
N PRO A 418 -16.29 -6.11 -6.02
CA PRO A 418 -15.04 -6.49 -5.38
C PRO A 418 -14.96 -8.01 -5.18
N VAL A 419 -13.74 -8.54 -5.12
CA VAL A 419 -13.49 -9.98 -4.88
C VAL A 419 -13.64 -10.37 -3.40
N VAL A 420 -13.52 -9.38 -2.50
CA VAL A 420 -13.65 -9.52 -1.04
C VAL A 420 -14.35 -8.29 -0.46
N THR A 421 -15.23 -8.52 0.51
CA THR A 421 -15.72 -7.45 1.41
C THR A 421 -16.07 -8.03 2.79
N SER A 422 -16.32 -7.17 3.78
CA SER A 422 -16.50 -7.59 5.17
C SER A 422 -17.78 -8.41 5.39
N ASP A 423 -17.70 -9.41 6.27
CA ASP A 423 -18.77 -10.33 6.70
C ASP A 423 -20.08 -9.60 7.03
N TRP A 424 -19.99 -8.41 7.65
CA TRP A 424 -21.13 -7.60 8.04
C TRP A 424 -21.76 -6.85 6.87
N MET A 425 -20.99 -6.44 5.85
CA MET A 425 -21.52 -5.81 4.64
C MET A 425 -22.24 -6.81 3.75
N LEU A 426 -21.73 -8.04 3.61
CA LEU A 426 -22.45 -9.12 2.91
C LEU A 426 -23.76 -9.52 3.61
N GLN A 427 -23.94 -9.13 4.88
CA GLN A 427 -25.18 -9.29 5.62
C GLN A 427 -26.11 -8.06 5.48
N GLU A 428 -25.62 -6.85 5.73
CA GLU A 428 -26.45 -5.64 5.70
C GLU A 428 -26.79 -5.17 4.27
N MET A 429 -25.82 -5.14 3.34
CA MET A 429 -26.00 -4.51 2.02
C MET A 429 -27.10 -5.17 1.17
N PRO A 430 -27.32 -6.50 1.17
CA PRO A 430 -28.48 -7.10 0.50
C PRO A 430 -29.85 -6.68 1.07
N LEU A 431 -29.91 -6.13 2.29
CA LEU A 431 -31.12 -5.55 2.88
C LEU A 431 -31.29 -4.07 2.51
N LEU A 432 -30.18 -3.32 2.40
CA LEU A 432 -30.17 -1.88 2.11
C LEU A 432 -30.29 -1.60 0.60
N LEU A 433 -29.59 -2.38 -0.23
CA LEU A 433 -29.59 -2.34 -1.70
C LEU A 433 -29.98 -3.71 -2.30
N PRO A 434 -31.25 -4.16 -2.19
CA PRO A 434 -31.66 -5.49 -2.66
C PRO A 434 -31.41 -5.77 -4.15
N GLN A 435 -31.22 -4.73 -4.98
CA GLN A 435 -30.88 -4.89 -6.40
C GLN A 435 -29.50 -5.50 -6.64
N TYR A 436 -28.59 -5.44 -5.67
CA TYR A 436 -27.26 -6.06 -5.73
C TYR A 436 -27.16 -7.39 -4.98
N ALA A 437 -28.24 -7.90 -4.38
CA ALA A 437 -28.21 -9.10 -3.54
C ALA A 437 -27.64 -10.35 -4.26
N ASP A 438 -28.01 -10.57 -5.53
CA ASP A 438 -27.48 -11.68 -6.34
C ASP A 438 -25.99 -11.49 -6.71
N THR A 439 -25.50 -10.24 -6.73
CA THR A 439 -24.09 -9.92 -7.00
C THR A 439 -23.23 -10.12 -5.74
N LEU A 440 -23.70 -9.58 -4.61
CA LEU A 440 -23.06 -9.69 -3.30
C LEU A 440 -22.95 -11.16 -2.84
N ALA A 441 -23.92 -12.01 -3.20
CA ALA A 441 -23.90 -13.45 -2.89
C ALA A 441 -22.76 -14.25 -3.57
N GLY A 442 -21.99 -13.64 -4.49
CA GLY A 442 -20.82 -14.25 -5.15
C GLY A 442 -19.45 -13.75 -4.64
N ILE A 443 -19.42 -12.89 -3.62
CA ILE A 443 -18.21 -12.25 -3.09
C ILE A 443 -17.71 -13.00 -1.84
N GLU A 444 -16.39 -13.12 -1.66
CA GLU A 444 -15.82 -13.82 -0.50
C GLU A 444 -15.84 -12.92 0.76
N ALA A 445 -16.05 -13.55 1.92
CA ALA A 445 -16.33 -12.88 3.19
C ALA A 445 -15.12 -12.90 4.15
N VAL A 446 -14.75 -11.73 4.68
CA VAL A 446 -13.70 -11.57 5.72
C VAL A 446 -14.26 -10.96 7.00
N GLY A 447 -13.75 -11.39 8.16
CA GLY A 447 -14.14 -10.84 9.47
C GLY A 447 -13.87 -9.34 9.66
N TYR A 448 -14.09 -8.86 10.88
CA TYR A 448 -13.81 -7.48 11.28
C TYR A 448 -12.99 -7.45 12.59
N PRO A 449 -11.76 -6.91 12.60
CA PRO A 449 -10.97 -6.46 11.44
C PRO A 449 -10.71 -7.56 10.40
N ALA A 450 -10.32 -7.16 9.19
CA ALA A 450 -10.25 -8.04 8.03
C ALA A 450 -9.20 -9.16 8.14
N GLU A 451 -9.59 -10.39 7.77
CA GLU A 451 -8.75 -11.59 7.83
C GLU A 451 -7.68 -11.60 6.72
N LEU A 452 -6.51 -11.05 7.04
CA LEU A 452 -5.32 -10.98 6.20
C LEU A 452 -4.96 -12.30 5.46
N GLU A 453 -5.06 -13.45 6.13
CA GLU A 453 -4.78 -14.76 5.52
C GLU A 453 -5.73 -15.10 4.34
N LYS A 454 -7.01 -14.71 4.43
CA LYS A 454 -7.98 -14.89 3.34
C LYS A 454 -7.69 -13.93 2.19
N ILE A 455 -7.35 -12.68 2.50
CA ILE A 455 -7.04 -11.64 1.51
C ILE A 455 -5.81 -12.03 0.68
N LEU A 456 -4.73 -12.49 1.33
CA LEU A 456 -3.51 -12.94 0.66
C LEU A 456 -3.76 -14.08 -0.35
N LEU A 457 -4.60 -15.06 0.00
CA LEU A 457 -4.98 -16.14 -0.91
C LEU A 457 -5.70 -15.65 -2.18
N LEU A 458 -6.31 -14.46 -2.12
CA LEU A 458 -7.08 -13.87 -3.20
C LEU A 458 -6.32 -12.80 -3.99
N LYS A 459 -5.07 -12.48 -3.64
CA LYS A 459 -4.13 -11.66 -4.44
C LYS A 459 -4.81 -10.44 -5.07
N PRO A 460 -5.22 -9.46 -4.24
CA PRO A 460 -5.91 -8.28 -4.73
C PRO A 460 -4.95 -7.37 -5.51
N ASP A 461 -5.49 -6.61 -6.47
CA ASP A 461 -4.73 -5.58 -7.19
C ASP A 461 -4.64 -4.29 -6.35
N ILE A 462 -5.64 -4.08 -5.48
CA ILE A 462 -5.82 -2.92 -4.62
C ILE A 462 -6.72 -3.31 -3.44
N ILE A 463 -6.37 -2.83 -2.24
CA ILE A 463 -7.25 -2.86 -1.06
C ILE A 463 -7.72 -1.43 -0.78
N LEU A 464 -9.03 -1.24 -0.79
CA LEU A 464 -9.72 -0.01 -0.39
C LEU A 464 -10.17 -0.21 1.06
N ALA A 465 -9.56 0.53 1.99
CA ALA A 465 -9.76 0.31 3.43
C ALA A 465 -9.52 1.59 4.26
N PRO A 466 -10.51 2.03 5.06
CA PRO A 466 -10.26 2.92 6.19
C PRO A 466 -9.35 2.24 7.23
N GLU A 467 -8.53 3.02 7.94
CA GLU A 467 -7.49 2.52 8.84
C GLU A 467 -7.98 1.61 9.97
N ASP A 468 -9.23 1.77 10.45
CA ASP A 468 -9.78 0.92 11.53
C ASP A 468 -10.31 -0.43 11.04
N THR A 469 -10.41 -0.64 9.72
CA THR A 469 -10.98 -1.87 9.13
C THR A 469 -9.94 -2.99 8.95
N ILE A 470 -8.66 -2.65 8.87
CA ILE A 470 -7.54 -3.56 8.58
C ILE A 470 -6.25 -3.05 9.21
N ASP A 471 -5.37 -3.96 9.64
CA ASP A 471 -4.00 -3.59 10.02
C ASP A 471 -3.22 -3.20 8.74
N VAL A 472 -3.03 -1.90 8.53
CA VAL A 472 -2.46 -1.35 7.29
C VAL A 472 -1.00 -1.77 7.09
N GLU A 473 -0.18 -1.83 8.15
CA GLU A 473 1.21 -2.30 8.05
C GLU A 473 1.28 -3.76 7.61
N GLN A 474 0.51 -4.64 8.26
CA GLN A 474 0.47 -6.06 7.92
C GLN A 474 -0.20 -6.30 6.55
N ALA A 475 -1.16 -5.46 6.15
CA ALA A 475 -1.76 -5.51 4.82
C ALA A 475 -0.77 -5.13 3.70
N ARG A 476 0.06 -4.08 3.91
CA ARG A 476 1.14 -3.71 2.97
C ARG A 476 2.21 -4.80 2.83
N ALA A 477 2.34 -5.71 3.80
CA ALA A 477 3.26 -6.85 3.74
C ALA A 477 2.74 -8.04 2.90
N ILE A 478 1.47 -8.06 2.49
CA ILE A 478 0.81 -9.20 1.81
C ILE A 478 0.06 -8.83 0.53
N ALA A 479 -0.33 -7.57 0.35
CA ALA A 479 -0.98 -7.04 -0.84
C ALA A 479 -0.01 -6.13 -1.62
N PRO A 480 -0.09 -6.08 -2.96
CA PRO A 480 0.77 -5.20 -3.76
C PRO A 480 0.47 -3.71 -3.54
N LEU A 481 -0.72 -3.38 -3.03
CA LEU A 481 -1.19 -2.03 -2.82
C LEU A 481 -2.33 -2.00 -1.80
N VAL A 482 -2.23 -1.12 -0.82
CA VAL A 482 -3.28 -0.77 0.15
C VAL A 482 -3.47 0.75 0.06
N VAL A 483 -4.71 1.20 -0.09
CA VAL A 483 -5.08 2.61 -0.03
C VAL A 483 -5.76 2.83 1.32
N PRO A 484 -5.02 3.35 2.33
CA PRO A 484 -5.61 3.74 3.59
C PRO A 484 -6.36 5.07 3.41
N GLU A 485 -7.65 5.05 3.69
CA GLU A 485 -8.46 6.27 3.82
C GLU A 485 -8.38 6.76 5.27
N GLN A 486 -8.18 8.07 5.48
CA GLN A 486 -8.54 8.68 6.76
C GLN A 486 -10.04 8.44 7.05
N VAL A 487 -10.47 8.42 8.31
CA VAL A 487 -11.81 7.91 8.64
C VAL A 487 -12.94 8.91 8.30
N ILE A 488 -13.62 8.72 7.16
CA ILE A 488 -14.71 9.59 6.65
C ILE A 488 -16.07 8.88 6.72
N TYR A 489 -16.46 8.44 7.91
CA TYR A 489 -17.76 7.75 8.09
C TYR A 489 -18.99 8.67 8.00
N ASP A 490 -18.84 10.00 7.95
CA ASP A 490 -19.97 10.94 8.02
C ASP A 490 -20.36 11.61 6.68
N ASP A 491 -19.39 11.92 5.81
CA ASP A 491 -19.65 12.63 4.54
C ASP A 491 -19.61 11.68 3.34
N TRP A 492 -20.80 11.31 2.85
CA TRP A 492 -20.96 10.46 1.67
C TRP A 492 -20.41 11.09 0.39
N LYS A 493 -20.37 12.42 0.27
CA LYS A 493 -19.83 13.10 -0.92
C LYS A 493 -18.33 12.98 -0.94
N LEU A 494 -17.69 13.23 0.20
CA LEU A 494 -16.24 13.21 0.35
C LEU A 494 -15.67 11.79 0.14
N GLY A 495 -16.24 10.79 0.82
CA GLY A 495 -15.84 9.38 0.63
C GLY A 495 -16.12 8.87 -0.79
N MET A 496 -17.29 9.17 -1.37
CA MET A 496 -17.57 8.79 -2.77
C MET A 496 -16.68 9.55 -3.78
N GLN A 497 -16.22 10.76 -3.46
CA GLN A 497 -15.23 11.48 -4.29
C GLN A 497 -13.89 10.76 -4.22
N PHE A 498 -13.34 10.57 -3.02
CA PHE A 498 -12.05 9.91 -2.80
C PHE A 498 -11.99 8.54 -3.50
N TRP A 499 -12.97 7.67 -3.25
CA TRP A 499 -12.99 6.35 -3.89
C TRP A 499 -13.19 6.44 -5.41
N SER A 500 -13.82 7.48 -5.95
CA SER A 500 -13.89 7.72 -7.40
C SER A 500 -12.56 8.17 -7.99
N GLU A 501 -11.78 8.95 -7.24
CA GLU A 501 -10.45 9.39 -7.65
C GLU A 501 -9.43 8.27 -7.50
N VAL A 502 -9.59 7.36 -6.54
CA VAL A 502 -8.82 6.10 -6.38
C VAL A 502 -9.17 5.08 -7.49
N LEU A 503 -10.45 4.90 -7.83
CA LEU A 503 -10.88 4.01 -8.90
C LEU A 503 -10.85 4.63 -10.31
N ASN A 504 -10.27 5.83 -10.46
CA ASN A 504 -10.02 6.48 -11.76
C ASN A 504 -11.32 6.79 -12.56
N VAL A 505 -12.37 7.21 -11.84
CA VAL A 505 -13.71 7.53 -12.37
C VAL A 505 -14.30 8.88 -11.87
N PRO A 506 -13.52 9.98 -11.67
CA PRO A 506 -14.06 11.25 -11.13
C PRO A 506 -15.14 11.89 -12.01
N ASP A 507 -15.05 11.73 -13.34
CA ASP A 507 -16.10 12.15 -14.29
C ASP A 507 -17.46 11.51 -13.99
N PHE A 508 -17.50 10.33 -13.35
CA PHE A 508 -18.73 9.67 -12.93
C PHE A 508 -19.21 10.16 -11.56
N TYR A 509 -18.31 10.45 -10.63
CA TYR A 509 -18.68 11.13 -9.37
C TYR A 509 -19.31 12.50 -9.62
N ALA A 510 -18.73 13.31 -10.51
CA ALA A 510 -19.31 14.60 -10.91
C ALA A 510 -20.72 14.46 -11.53
N GLN A 511 -21.07 13.31 -12.11
CA GLN A 511 -22.43 13.01 -12.57
C GLN A 511 -23.36 12.59 -11.40
N MET A 512 -22.86 11.81 -10.44
CA MET A 512 -23.59 11.44 -9.23
C MET A 512 -23.93 12.67 -8.37
N GLU A 513 -22.95 13.51 -8.09
CA GLU A 513 -23.11 14.73 -7.29
C GLU A 513 -24.08 15.72 -7.97
N ALA A 514 -23.93 15.95 -9.29
CA ALA A 514 -24.86 16.78 -10.05
C ALA A 514 -26.30 16.22 -10.13
N ASN A 515 -26.48 14.89 -10.14
CA ASN A 515 -27.79 14.24 -10.07
C ASN A 515 -28.42 14.44 -8.68
N TYR A 516 -27.68 14.12 -7.61
CA TYR A 516 -28.16 14.30 -6.24
C TYR A 516 -28.57 15.75 -5.98
N ASN A 517 -27.73 16.72 -6.36
CA ASN A 517 -28.02 18.14 -6.23
C ASN A 517 -29.27 18.57 -7.03
N ALA A 518 -29.55 17.95 -8.18
CA ALA A 518 -30.79 18.16 -8.93
C ALA A 518 -32.02 17.58 -8.20
N ARG A 519 -31.90 16.41 -7.56
CA ARG A 519 -32.98 15.79 -6.75
C ARG A 519 -33.26 16.57 -5.46
N VAL A 520 -32.22 17.08 -4.81
CA VAL A 520 -32.32 18.05 -3.70
C VAL A 520 -33.07 19.31 -4.15
N ALA A 521 -32.75 19.87 -5.32
CA ALA A 521 -33.44 21.04 -5.86
C ALA A 521 -34.92 20.75 -6.24
N GLU A 522 -35.24 19.56 -6.75
CA GLU A 522 -36.64 19.11 -6.95
C GLU A 522 -37.39 19.03 -5.61
N LEU A 523 -36.76 18.50 -4.55
CA LEU A 523 -37.35 18.37 -3.21
C LEU A 523 -37.56 19.74 -2.54
N GLN A 524 -36.57 20.63 -2.60
CA GLN A 524 -36.69 22.02 -2.16
C GLN A 524 -37.83 22.75 -2.86
N ALA A 525 -38.00 22.55 -4.17
CA ALA A 525 -39.09 23.14 -4.93
C ALA A 525 -40.48 22.56 -4.58
N ALA A 526 -40.54 21.30 -4.13
CA ALA A 526 -41.77 20.66 -3.64
C ALA A 526 -42.14 21.09 -2.21
N LEU A 527 -41.15 21.30 -1.33
CA LEU A 527 -41.31 21.79 0.03
C LEU A 527 -41.61 23.30 0.10
N GLY A 528 -41.02 24.08 -0.80
CA GLY A 528 -41.23 25.53 -0.96
C GLY A 528 -40.50 26.41 0.05
N GLN A 529 -40.58 26.07 1.34
CA GLN A 529 -39.86 26.73 2.45
C GLN A 529 -39.35 25.66 3.43
N PRO A 530 -38.28 24.91 3.09
CA PRO A 530 -37.73 23.85 3.96
C PRO A 530 -37.16 24.42 5.28
N ASP A 531 -36.74 25.69 5.27
CA ASP A 531 -36.24 26.45 6.41
C ASP A 531 -37.31 26.76 7.48
N GLU A 532 -38.60 26.68 7.11
CA GLU A 532 -39.74 26.77 8.06
C GLU A 532 -40.23 25.40 8.57
N LEU A 533 -39.59 24.27 8.20
CA LEU A 533 -40.02 22.92 8.57
C LEU A 533 -39.00 22.22 9.49
N GLU A 534 -39.35 22.09 10.77
CA GLU A 534 -38.46 21.45 11.76
C GLU A 534 -38.51 19.92 11.68
N VAL A 535 -37.41 19.30 11.25
CA VAL A 535 -37.27 17.85 11.06
C VAL A 535 -36.31 17.26 12.09
N SER A 536 -36.79 16.29 12.86
CA SER A 536 -36.07 15.53 13.89
C SER A 536 -35.70 14.13 13.38
N VAL A 537 -34.53 13.61 13.76
CA VAL A 537 -34.08 12.23 13.43
C VAL A 537 -33.56 11.54 14.68
N ILE A 538 -34.09 10.35 15.00
CA ILE A 538 -33.63 9.53 16.13
C ILE A 538 -33.43 8.05 15.76
N SER A 539 -32.42 7.41 16.34
CA SER A 539 -32.39 5.95 16.45
C SER A 539 -33.08 5.56 17.76
N ALA A 540 -34.01 4.59 17.71
CA ALA A 540 -34.77 4.13 18.86
C ALA A 540 -34.75 2.61 18.91
N SER A 541 -33.91 2.04 19.77
CA SER A 541 -33.57 0.61 19.76
C SER A 541 -33.47 -0.01 21.15
N THR A 542 -33.23 -1.32 21.23
CA THR A 542 -32.92 -1.98 22.52
C THR A 542 -31.61 -1.47 23.16
N TYR A 543 -30.76 -0.78 22.41
CA TYR A 543 -29.52 -0.16 22.90
C TYR A 543 -29.72 1.24 23.50
N GLY A 544 -30.84 1.93 23.21
CA GLY A 544 -31.10 3.29 23.71
C GLY A 544 -31.89 4.15 22.72
N LEU A 545 -31.98 5.45 23.05
CA LEU A 545 -32.52 6.50 22.20
C LEU A 545 -31.41 7.50 21.91
N TYR A 546 -31.14 7.79 20.64
CA TYR A 546 -30.10 8.73 20.25
C TYR A 546 -30.65 9.77 19.28
N LEU A 547 -30.41 11.05 19.56
CA LEU A 547 -30.62 12.15 18.63
C LEU A 547 -29.49 12.16 17.59
N TRP A 548 -29.78 12.38 16.32
CA TRP A 548 -28.74 12.45 15.27
C TRP A 548 -28.45 13.91 14.90
N MET A 549 -27.17 14.28 14.80
CA MET A 549 -26.72 15.66 14.61
C MET A 549 -26.63 16.02 13.11
N PRO A 550 -26.52 17.31 12.72
CA PRO A 550 -26.44 17.72 11.31
C PRO A 550 -25.20 17.16 10.61
N ASP A 551 -24.10 16.92 11.35
CA ASP A 551 -22.85 16.35 10.82
C ASP A 551 -22.86 14.81 10.73
N SER A 552 -24.00 14.16 11.00
CA SER A 552 -24.14 12.71 10.83
C SER A 552 -24.70 12.37 9.44
N PRO A 553 -24.57 11.12 8.94
CA PRO A 553 -25.00 10.75 7.58
C PRO A 553 -26.45 11.16 7.21
N PRO A 554 -27.49 10.96 8.06
CA PRO A 554 -28.83 11.48 7.74
C PRO A 554 -28.97 12.99 7.99
N GLY A 555 -28.13 13.57 8.85
CA GLY A 555 -28.10 15.00 9.12
C GLY A 555 -27.63 15.82 7.93
N ALA A 556 -26.54 15.38 7.28
CA ALA A 556 -25.92 16.09 6.16
C ALA A 556 -26.91 16.21 4.98
N ILE A 557 -27.68 15.15 4.72
CA ILE A 557 -28.71 15.11 3.68
C ILE A 557 -29.88 16.06 4.01
N LEU A 558 -30.23 16.22 5.28
CA LEU A 558 -31.26 17.18 5.71
C LEU A 558 -30.74 18.63 5.62
N ALA A 559 -29.45 18.85 5.88
CA ALA A 559 -28.78 20.14 5.70
C ALA A 559 -28.68 20.53 4.21
N ASP A 560 -28.36 19.59 3.32
CA ASP A 560 -28.40 19.77 1.85
C ASP A 560 -29.77 20.24 1.35
N VAL A 561 -30.85 19.63 1.85
CA VAL A 561 -32.23 20.03 1.54
C VAL A 561 -32.59 21.37 2.19
N GLY A 562 -31.83 21.84 3.18
CA GLY A 562 -32.07 23.09 3.91
C GLY A 562 -33.19 22.99 4.93
N LEU A 563 -33.41 21.79 5.51
CA LEU A 563 -34.44 21.55 6.51
C LEU A 563 -33.99 22.01 7.89
N ALA A 564 -34.89 22.66 8.63
CA ALA A 564 -34.60 23.10 10.00
C ALA A 564 -34.49 21.89 10.96
N ARG A 565 -33.75 22.07 12.05
CA ARG A 565 -33.51 21.05 13.09
C ARG A 565 -34.00 21.57 14.45
N PRO A 566 -34.55 20.71 15.34
CA PRO A 566 -34.83 21.08 16.72
C PRO A 566 -33.58 21.60 17.44
N GLU A 567 -33.73 22.46 18.45
CA GLU A 567 -32.60 23.09 19.19
C GLU A 567 -31.54 22.09 19.68
N ALA A 568 -31.95 20.88 20.08
CA ALA A 568 -31.03 19.83 20.55
C ALA A 568 -30.38 18.98 19.44
N GLN A 569 -30.68 19.27 18.17
CA GLN A 569 -30.18 18.63 16.95
C GLN A 569 -29.66 19.67 15.93
N SER A 570 -29.46 20.93 16.36
CA SER A 570 -29.05 22.05 15.50
C SER A 570 -27.61 22.53 15.72
N LEU A 571 -26.85 21.88 16.62
CA LEU A 571 -25.43 22.15 16.85
C LEU A 571 -24.56 21.23 15.96
N VAL A 572 -23.35 21.68 15.66
CA VAL A 572 -22.38 21.01 14.78
C VAL A 572 -20.98 21.05 15.41
N GLY A 573 -20.08 20.16 15.01
CA GLY A 573 -18.68 20.13 15.41
C GLY A 573 -18.44 20.33 16.91
N GLU A 574 -17.57 21.27 17.24
CA GLU A 574 -17.23 21.64 18.62
C GLU A 574 -18.43 22.14 19.44
N ASP A 575 -19.43 22.80 18.84
CA ASP A 575 -20.64 23.22 19.56
C ASP A 575 -21.46 22.01 20.04
N ALA A 576 -21.48 20.91 19.28
CA ALA A 576 -22.09 19.65 19.71
C ALA A 576 -21.26 18.99 20.83
N ILE A 577 -19.94 18.89 20.64
CA ILE A 577 -19.00 18.26 21.58
C ILE A 577 -18.97 19.01 22.92
N ALA A 578 -18.77 20.33 22.93
CA ALA A 578 -18.77 21.14 24.15
C ALA A 578 -20.13 21.16 24.87
N ARG A 579 -21.23 20.91 24.15
CA ARG A 579 -22.58 20.88 24.73
C ARG A 579 -22.98 19.52 25.29
N TYR A 580 -22.54 18.43 24.67
CA TYR A 580 -23.05 17.07 24.90
C TYR A 580 -21.97 15.97 25.05
N GLY A 581 -20.74 16.23 24.63
CA GLY A 581 -19.60 15.29 24.66
C GLY A 581 -19.39 14.48 23.38
N GLU A 582 -20.25 14.63 22.37
CA GLU A 582 -20.29 13.79 21.17
C GLU A 582 -20.59 14.65 19.92
N LYS A 583 -20.08 14.23 18.75
CA LYS A 583 -20.26 14.94 17.46
C LYS A 583 -21.48 14.44 16.67
N GLN A 584 -21.57 13.12 16.43
CA GLN A 584 -22.55 12.52 15.51
C GLN A 584 -23.95 12.34 16.10
N TYR A 585 -24.03 11.92 17.37
CA TYR A 585 -25.29 11.58 18.02
C TYR A 585 -25.25 11.79 19.54
N ILE A 586 -26.41 11.97 20.17
CA ILE A 586 -26.54 12.22 21.62
C ILE A 586 -27.50 11.21 22.24
N GLU A 587 -27.03 10.41 23.22
CA GLU A 587 -27.94 9.55 24.00
C GLU A 587 -28.89 10.41 24.85
N ILE A 588 -30.20 10.11 24.78
CA ILE A 588 -31.22 10.74 25.62
C ILE A 588 -32.02 9.71 26.41
N SER A 589 -32.32 10.01 27.67
CA SER A 589 -33.23 9.19 28.46
C SER A 589 -34.66 9.30 27.94
N GLU A 590 -35.50 8.27 28.19
CA GLU A 590 -36.91 8.31 27.79
C GLU A 590 -37.69 9.50 28.38
N GLU A 591 -37.25 10.01 29.54
CA GLU A 591 -37.82 11.21 30.17
C GLU A 591 -37.45 12.51 29.43
N ARG A 592 -36.44 12.48 28.56
CA ARG A 592 -35.99 13.59 27.70
C ARG A 592 -36.37 13.47 26.23
N LEU A 593 -37.36 12.62 25.93
CA LEU A 593 -37.95 12.48 24.60
C LEU A 593 -38.58 13.79 24.07
N ASP A 594 -38.78 14.81 24.92
CA ASP A 594 -39.14 16.17 24.49
C ASP A 594 -38.12 16.81 23.54
N LEU A 595 -36.85 16.42 23.60
CA LEU A 595 -35.78 16.89 22.70
C LEU A 595 -35.85 16.31 21.28
N ALA A 596 -36.69 15.29 21.07
CA ALA A 596 -36.90 14.65 19.77
C ALA A 596 -38.18 15.13 19.05
N ASP A 597 -38.95 16.05 19.65
CA ASP A 597 -40.13 16.61 18.99
C ASP A 597 -39.74 17.58 17.86
N GLY A 598 -40.70 17.86 16.97
CA GLY A 598 -40.56 18.77 15.84
C GLY A 598 -41.84 18.80 14.99
N ASP A 599 -41.79 19.42 13.81
CA ASP A 599 -42.90 19.32 12.84
C ASP A 599 -42.97 17.92 12.21
N ALA A 600 -41.81 17.30 11.94
CA ALA A 600 -41.70 15.91 11.52
C ALA A 600 -40.60 15.17 12.32
N LEU A 601 -40.79 13.87 12.53
CA LEU A 601 -39.87 12.99 13.24
C LEU A 601 -39.65 11.71 12.43
N PHE A 602 -38.43 11.51 11.95
CA PHE A 602 -38.00 10.25 11.35
C PHE A 602 -37.32 9.41 12.43
N TYR A 603 -37.64 8.11 12.48
CA TYR A 603 -37.03 7.21 13.45
C TYR A 603 -36.80 5.82 12.90
N PHE A 604 -35.70 5.19 13.30
CA PHE A 604 -35.30 3.88 12.81
C PHE A 604 -34.70 3.00 13.92
N THR A 605 -34.59 1.71 13.62
CA THR A 605 -33.72 0.77 14.32
C THR A 605 -32.50 0.48 13.47
N TYR A 606 -31.45 -0.08 14.07
CA TYR A 606 -30.36 -0.69 13.31
C TYR A 606 -30.89 -1.79 12.38
N ALA A 607 -30.24 -1.97 11.23
CA ALA A 607 -30.52 -3.10 10.34
C ALA A 607 -29.92 -4.37 10.94
N SER A 608 -30.54 -5.53 10.73
CA SER A 608 -29.96 -6.80 11.15
C SER A 608 -30.50 -7.97 10.33
N THR A 609 -29.60 -8.88 9.95
CA THR A 609 -29.90 -10.18 9.33
C THR A 609 -30.38 -11.22 10.34
N ASP A 610 -30.03 -11.10 11.63
CA ASP A 610 -30.46 -12.06 12.64
C ASP A 610 -31.98 -11.94 12.86
N PRO A 611 -32.79 -12.97 12.54
CA PRO A 611 -34.24 -12.93 12.71
C PRO A 611 -34.67 -12.76 14.18
N LYS A 612 -33.79 -13.05 15.13
CA LYS A 612 -33.99 -12.77 16.56
C LYS A 612 -33.84 -11.28 16.84
N ILE A 613 -32.73 -10.65 16.45
CA ILE A 613 -32.48 -9.22 16.69
C ILE A 613 -33.53 -8.37 15.96
N ALA A 614 -33.76 -8.63 14.68
CA ALA A 614 -34.81 -7.93 13.91
C ALA A 614 -36.21 -8.13 14.53
N GLY A 615 -36.48 -9.29 15.14
CA GLY A 615 -37.72 -9.57 15.87
C GLY A 615 -37.82 -8.87 17.23
N GLU A 616 -36.71 -8.73 17.94
CA GLU A 616 -36.61 -8.03 19.23
C GLU A 616 -36.72 -6.50 19.04
N GLU A 617 -36.05 -5.93 18.03
CA GLU A 617 -36.18 -4.52 17.64
C GLU A 617 -37.60 -4.18 17.13
N SER A 618 -38.19 -5.05 16.29
CA SER A 618 -39.59 -4.92 15.87
C SER A 618 -40.58 -4.96 17.05
N ALA A 619 -40.26 -5.70 18.11
CA ALA A 619 -41.04 -5.74 19.34
C ALA A 619 -40.78 -4.52 20.24
N PHE A 620 -39.54 -3.99 20.24
CA PHE A 620 -39.16 -2.77 20.93
C PHE A 620 -39.90 -1.56 20.37
N ILE A 621 -39.80 -1.26 19.07
CA ILE A 621 -40.48 -0.12 18.41
C ILE A 621 -41.97 -0.13 18.71
N LYS A 622 -42.62 -1.27 18.48
CA LYS A 622 -44.05 -1.46 18.76
C LYS A 622 -44.44 -1.23 20.21
N THR A 623 -43.51 -1.40 21.15
CA THR A 623 -43.71 -1.11 22.59
C THR A 623 -43.40 0.35 22.91
N PHE A 624 -42.40 0.94 22.26
CA PHE A 624 -42.00 2.34 22.35
C PHE A 624 -43.10 3.30 21.86
N GLU A 625 -43.71 3.02 20.71
CA GLU A 625 -44.88 3.74 20.18
C GLU A 625 -46.07 3.82 21.15
N GLN A 626 -46.21 2.82 22.02
CA GLN A 626 -47.30 2.73 23.00
C GLN A 626 -46.99 3.47 24.31
N LYS A 627 -45.78 4.00 24.50
CA LYS A 627 -45.40 4.72 25.72
C LYS A 627 -46.16 6.05 25.82
N PRO A 628 -46.62 6.47 27.01
CA PRO A 628 -47.32 7.73 27.18
C PRO A 628 -46.55 8.96 26.70
N LEU A 629 -45.22 8.98 26.84
CA LEU A 629 -44.36 10.09 26.43
C LEU A 629 -44.26 10.24 24.91
N TRP A 630 -44.17 9.14 24.14
CA TRP A 630 -44.24 9.18 22.67
C TRP A 630 -45.54 9.84 22.19
N GLN A 631 -46.66 9.51 22.84
CA GLN A 631 -47.97 10.12 22.57
C GLN A 631 -48.09 11.60 23.01
N THR A 632 -47.05 12.18 23.64
CA THR A 632 -46.97 13.63 23.95
C THR A 632 -46.21 14.45 22.91
N LEU A 633 -45.56 13.85 21.91
CA LEU A 633 -44.87 14.59 20.84
C LEU A 633 -45.86 15.23 19.86
N ASN A 634 -45.57 16.44 19.38
CA ASN A 634 -46.35 17.16 18.38
C ASN A 634 -46.27 16.48 17.01
N ALA A 635 -45.10 16.01 16.57
CA ALA A 635 -44.96 15.19 15.36
C ALA A 635 -45.90 13.96 15.39
N VAL A 636 -45.94 13.24 16.52
CA VAL A 636 -46.81 12.06 16.71
C VAL A 636 -48.31 12.44 16.70
N LYS A 637 -48.70 13.53 17.37
CA LYS A 637 -50.09 14.04 17.32
C LYS A 637 -50.51 14.46 15.90
N ALA A 638 -49.59 15.07 15.15
CA ALA A 638 -49.79 15.49 13.76
C ALA A 638 -49.77 14.31 12.77
N ARG A 639 -49.32 13.12 13.20
CA ARG A 639 -49.04 11.93 12.38
C ARG A 639 -47.91 12.13 11.36
N LYS A 640 -46.95 12.99 11.71
CA LYS A 640 -45.67 13.20 11.02
C LYS A 640 -44.52 12.49 11.75
N ALA A 641 -44.79 11.35 12.37
CA ALA A 641 -43.77 10.48 12.95
C ALA A 641 -43.66 9.23 12.06
N PHE A 642 -42.52 9.04 11.41
CA PHE A 642 -42.31 8.09 10.34
C PHE A 642 -41.23 7.07 10.72
N PHE A 643 -41.61 5.79 10.81
CA PHE A 643 -40.65 4.71 10.98
C PHE A 643 -40.00 4.41 9.62
N VAL A 644 -38.69 4.59 9.52
CA VAL A 644 -37.91 4.46 8.28
C VAL A 644 -36.86 3.35 8.38
N PRO A 645 -36.37 2.81 7.24
CA PRO A 645 -35.45 1.67 7.27
C PRO A 645 -34.03 2.06 7.70
N GLY A 646 -33.25 1.05 8.09
CA GLY A 646 -31.87 1.22 8.57
C GLY A 646 -30.85 1.76 7.56
N TYR A 647 -31.24 2.14 6.33
CA TYR A 647 -30.33 2.90 5.45
C TYR A 647 -30.16 4.36 5.90
N TRP A 648 -30.99 4.88 6.81
CA TRP A 648 -30.86 6.25 7.31
C TRP A 648 -29.59 6.50 8.14
N TRP A 649 -29.10 5.53 8.93
CA TRP A 649 -27.79 5.67 9.60
C TRP A 649 -26.62 5.19 8.74
N ARG A 650 -26.91 4.42 7.69
CA ARG A 650 -25.95 3.97 6.67
C ARG A 650 -25.97 4.84 5.42
N SER A 651 -26.46 6.08 5.48
CA SER A 651 -26.57 6.97 4.30
C SER A 651 -25.23 7.61 3.92
N GLN A 652 -24.18 6.79 3.95
CA GLN A 652 -22.75 7.09 3.82
C GLN A 652 -22.27 6.90 2.36
N SER A 653 -23.19 6.64 1.43
CA SER A 653 -22.93 6.40 0.00
C SER A 653 -24.06 6.97 -0.87
N TYR A 654 -23.81 7.13 -2.17
CA TYR A 654 -24.69 7.85 -3.10
C TYR A 654 -26.13 7.28 -3.16
N LEU A 655 -26.32 5.97 -3.34
CA LEU A 655 -27.65 5.37 -3.44
C LEU A 655 -28.37 5.36 -2.08
N LEU A 656 -27.65 5.20 -0.98
CA LEU A 656 -28.23 5.22 0.37
C LEU A 656 -28.64 6.64 0.78
N ALA A 657 -27.84 7.66 0.44
CA ALA A 657 -28.23 9.06 0.59
C ALA A 657 -29.45 9.42 -0.27
N ASN A 658 -29.49 8.94 -1.52
CA ASN A 658 -30.66 9.13 -2.39
C ASN A 658 -31.94 8.44 -1.91
N LYS A 659 -31.85 7.36 -1.11
CA LYS A 659 -33.02 6.75 -0.47
C LYS A 659 -33.60 7.61 0.66
N VAL A 660 -32.76 8.35 1.38
CA VAL A 660 -33.24 9.37 2.33
C VAL A 660 -34.00 10.47 1.59
N ILE A 661 -33.52 10.91 0.42
CA ILE A 661 -34.26 11.83 -0.46
C ILE A 661 -35.60 11.22 -0.93
N ASP A 662 -35.64 9.94 -1.31
CA ASP A 662 -36.88 9.24 -1.70
C ASP A 662 -37.91 9.20 -0.55
N ASP A 663 -37.47 8.91 0.69
CA ASP A 663 -38.32 8.96 1.88
C ASP A 663 -38.80 10.40 2.18
N LEU A 664 -37.94 11.41 2.05
CA LEU A 664 -38.32 12.81 2.28
C LEU A 664 -39.39 13.28 1.28
N PHE A 665 -39.28 12.91 -0.01
CA PHE A 665 -40.38 13.09 -0.98
C PHE A 665 -41.66 12.40 -0.51
N THR A 666 -41.57 11.12 -0.16
CA THR A 666 -42.69 10.23 0.21
C THR A 666 -43.45 10.69 1.46
N TYR A 667 -42.74 11.26 2.44
CA TYR A 667 -43.29 11.58 3.76
C TYR A 667 -43.55 13.07 4.01
N LEU A 668 -42.87 13.98 3.29
CA LEU A 668 -43.03 15.44 3.46
C LEU A 668 -43.75 16.13 2.30
N THR A 669 -43.95 15.47 1.14
CA THR A 669 -44.55 16.08 -0.06
C THR A 669 -45.73 15.27 -0.63
N ASP A 670 -46.50 15.87 -1.55
CA ASP A 670 -47.51 15.18 -2.39
C ASP A 670 -46.91 14.72 -3.74
N THR A 671 -45.59 14.55 -3.84
CA THR A 671 -44.83 14.38 -5.09
C THR A 671 -43.71 13.34 -4.99
N GLU A 672 -43.25 12.85 -6.15
CA GLU A 672 -42.10 11.96 -6.31
C GLU A 672 -41.02 12.68 -7.14
N ALA A 673 -39.74 12.34 -6.95
CA ALA A 673 -38.65 12.86 -7.76
C ALA A 673 -38.84 12.54 -9.25
N THR A 674 -38.57 13.50 -10.14
CA THR A 674 -38.56 13.29 -11.59
C THR A 674 -37.20 12.91 -12.14
N THR A 675 -36.12 13.25 -11.42
CA THR A 675 -34.75 12.84 -11.73
C THR A 675 -34.47 11.43 -11.14
N PRO A 676 -34.08 10.43 -11.96
CA PRO A 676 -33.81 9.06 -11.50
C PRO A 676 -32.57 8.94 -10.61
N THR A 677 -32.64 8.06 -9.61
CA THR A 677 -31.53 7.73 -8.69
C THR A 677 -30.37 7.00 -9.37
N GLU A 678 -30.64 6.09 -10.32
CA GLU A 678 -29.60 5.31 -10.98
C GLU A 678 -29.04 6.04 -12.20
N ILE A 679 -27.72 6.30 -12.19
CA ILE A 679 -26.97 6.78 -13.36
C ILE A 679 -26.27 5.58 -14.00
N PRO A 680 -26.51 5.26 -15.29
CA PRO A 680 -25.80 4.19 -15.95
C PRO A 680 -24.34 4.59 -16.18
N PHE A 681 -23.39 3.84 -15.62
CA PHE A 681 -21.96 4.07 -15.82
C PHE A 681 -21.61 4.08 -17.33
N PRO A 682 -21.00 5.16 -17.86
CA PRO A 682 -20.76 5.29 -19.28
C PRO A 682 -19.60 4.38 -19.71
N ALA A 683 -19.90 3.31 -20.45
CA ALA A 683 -18.96 2.33 -21.00
C ALA A 683 -17.90 2.86 -21.99
N ALA A 684 -17.68 4.18 -22.03
CA ALA A 684 -16.63 4.87 -22.77
C ALA A 684 -15.69 5.69 -21.87
N ALA A 685 -15.97 5.84 -20.56
CA ALA A 685 -15.10 6.56 -19.62
C ALA A 685 -13.81 5.79 -19.32
N VAL A 686 -13.86 4.45 -19.29
CA VAL A 686 -12.67 3.61 -19.17
C VAL A 686 -12.02 3.44 -20.55
N SER A 687 -11.19 4.40 -20.94
CA SER A 687 -10.44 4.37 -22.20
C SER A 687 -8.99 4.88 -21.97
N SER A 688 -7.93 4.11 -22.19
CA SER A 688 -7.88 2.77 -22.80
C SER A 688 -6.82 1.84 -22.18
N ALA A 689 -7.28 0.97 -21.30
CA ALA A 689 -6.78 -0.40 -21.20
C ALA A 689 -8.00 -1.31 -21.30
N SER A 690 -8.20 -1.98 -22.44
CA SER A 690 -9.26 -2.98 -22.54
C SER A 690 -8.85 -4.18 -21.71
N THR A 691 -9.58 -4.48 -20.62
CA THR A 691 -9.65 -5.85 -20.11
C THR A 691 -9.98 -6.74 -21.31
N PRO A 692 -9.10 -7.67 -21.71
CA PRO A 692 -9.39 -8.48 -22.88
C PRO A 692 -10.57 -9.38 -22.50
N GLU A 693 -11.73 -9.14 -23.14
CA GLU A 693 -12.97 -9.91 -22.99
C GLU A 693 -12.63 -11.38 -22.74
N THR A 694 -12.98 -11.95 -21.58
CA THR A 694 -12.54 -13.32 -21.24
C THR A 694 -13.59 -14.34 -21.61
N ARG A 695 -13.17 -15.48 -22.16
CA ARG A 695 -14.01 -16.68 -22.30
C ARG A 695 -13.60 -17.74 -21.29
N LEU A 696 -14.58 -18.50 -20.80
CA LEU A 696 -14.33 -19.67 -19.96
C LEU A 696 -13.96 -20.86 -20.86
N ILE A 697 -12.81 -21.47 -20.59
CA ILE A 697 -12.30 -22.66 -21.26
C ILE A 697 -12.37 -23.84 -20.28
N GLN A 698 -12.94 -24.96 -20.73
CA GLN A 698 -13.00 -26.19 -19.93
C GLN A 698 -11.70 -26.98 -20.10
N THR A 699 -10.93 -27.13 -19.02
CA THR A 699 -9.62 -27.80 -19.00
C THR A 699 -9.59 -28.95 -18.00
N VAL A 700 -8.52 -29.74 -18.02
CA VAL A 700 -8.33 -30.83 -17.03
C VAL A 700 -7.95 -30.34 -15.63
N MET A 701 -7.66 -29.05 -15.49
CA MET A 701 -7.38 -28.39 -14.21
C MET A 701 -8.60 -27.61 -13.68
N GLY A 702 -9.72 -27.63 -14.40
CA GLY A 702 -10.94 -26.89 -14.10
C GLY A 702 -11.39 -25.97 -15.24
N GLU A 703 -12.40 -25.15 -14.97
CA GLU A 703 -12.81 -24.06 -15.87
C GLU A 703 -11.90 -22.84 -15.64
N ILE A 704 -11.35 -22.27 -16.71
CA ILE A 704 -10.34 -21.21 -16.66
C ILE A 704 -10.80 -20.03 -17.53
N ALA A 705 -10.81 -18.82 -16.96
CA ALA A 705 -11.03 -17.59 -17.72
C ALA A 705 -9.78 -17.23 -18.52
N VAL A 706 -9.89 -17.19 -19.84
CA VAL A 706 -8.80 -16.93 -20.80
C VAL A 706 -9.15 -15.71 -21.66
N PRO A 707 -8.21 -14.79 -21.94
CA PRO A 707 -8.42 -13.69 -22.88
C PRO A 707 -9.00 -14.16 -24.22
N VAL A 708 -10.00 -13.46 -24.76
CA VAL A 708 -10.58 -13.80 -26.07
C VAL A 708 -9.54 -13.66 -27.20
N SER A 709 -8.60 -12.73 -27.04
CA SER A 709 -7.48 -12.49 -27.95
C SER A 709 -6.17 -12.31 -27.16
N PRO A 710 -5.50 -13.40 -26.74
CA PRO A 710 -4.23 -13.32 -26.02
C PRO A 710 -3.11 -12.80 -26.95
N GLN A 711 -2.23 -11.96 -26.41
CA GLN A 711 -1.15 -11.27 -27.14
C GLN A 711 0.24 -11.73 -26.68
N ARG A 712 0.37 -12.26 -25.47
CA ARG A 712 1.64 -12.63 -24.80
C ARG A 712 1.61 -14.09 -24.36
N VAL A 713 1.42 -14.99 -25.32
CA VAL A 713 1.36 -16.43 -25.06
C VAL A 713 2.74 -16.96 -24.68
N VAL A 714 2.85 -17.76 -23.62
CA VAL A 714 4.00 -18.62 -23.33
C VAL A 714 3.59 -20.08 -23.50
N VAL A 715 4.49 -20.89 -24.03
CA VAL A 715 4.29 -22.34 -24.22
C VAL A 715 5.31 -23.12 -23.40
N LEU A 716 4.92 -24.27 -22.84
CA LEU A 716 5.75 -25.07 -21.93
C LEU A 716 6.20 -26.43 -22.51
N ASP A 717 5.76 -26.80 -23.70
CA ASP A 717 6.25 -27.95 -24.46
C ASP A 717 6.35 -27.64 -25.96
N THR A 718 6.94 -28.57 -26.70
CA THR A 718 7.28 -28.42 -28.12
C THR A 718 6.06 -28.50 -29.03
N GLY A 719 5.04 -29.29 -28.65
CA GLY A 719 3.77 -29.38 -29.38
C GLY A 719 2.99 -28.08 -29.33
N GLU A 720 2.95 -27.41 -28.18
CA GLU A 720 2.32 -26.11 -27.97
C GLU A 720 3.03 -25.02 -28.80
N LEU A 721 4.36 -25.09 -28.97
CA LEU A 721 5.13 -24.22 -29.87
C LEU A 721 4.78 -24.42 -31.35
N ASP A 722 4.75 -25.67 -31.84
CA ASP A 722 4.31 -25.98 -33.21
C ASP A 722 2.88 -25.49 -33.45
N ASN A 723 1.97 -25.84 -32.53
CA ASN A 723 0.54 -25.54 -32.64
C ASN A 723 0.23 -24.03 -32.60
N THR A 724 0.89 -23.26 -31.73
CA THR A 724 0.72 -21.78 -31.68
C THR A 724 1.16 -21.13 -33.00
N LEU A 725 2.35 -21.51 -33.49
CA LEU A 725 2.90 -21.00 -34.75
C LEU A 725 2.01 -21.36 -35.95
N ALA A 726 1.49 -22.59 -36.01
CA ALA A 726 0.56 -23.04 -37.05
C ALA A 726 -0.75 -22.22 -37.09
N LEU A 727 -1.24 -21.81 -35.91
CA LEU A 727 -2.44 -20.95 -35.77
C LEU A 727 -2.14 -19.46 -36.01
N GLY A 728 -0.90 -19.11 -36.38
CA GLY A 728 -0.45 -17.75 -36.66
C GLY A 728 -0.18 -16.91 -35.40
N VAL A 729 -0.05 -17.54 -34.23
CA VAL A 729 0.27 -16.86 -32.97
C VAL A 729 1.72 -17.16 -32.60
N LYS A 730 2.57 -16.12 -32.54
CA LYS A 730 3.94 -16.27 -32.05
C LYS A 730 3.96 -16.16 -30.52
N PRO A 731 4.40 -17.20 -29.78
CA PRO A 731 4.57 -17.08 -28.34
C PRO A 731 5.78 -16.18 -28.01
N VAL A 732 5.73 -15.49 -26.86
CA VAL A 732 6.84 -14.65 -26.38
C VAL A 732 7.95 -15.46 -25.70
N GLY A 733 7.65 -16.68 -25.25
CA GLY A 733 8.62 -17.62 -24.70
C GLY A 733 8.24 -19.09 -24.93
N ALA A 734 9.27 -19.92 -25.14
CA ALA A 734 9.16 -21.35 -25.38
C ALA A 734 10.43 -22.10 -24.91
N PRO A 735 10.31 -23.36 -24.42
CA PRO A 735 11.43 -24.12 -23.88
C PRO A 735 12.28 -24.74 -24.99
N LEU A 736 13.53 -25.10 -24.66
CA LEU A 736 14.40 -25.87 -25.54
C LEU A 736 14.14 -27.37 -25.41
N ALA A 737 14.20 -28.07 -26.55
CA ALA A 737 14.22 -29.53 -26.58
C ALA A 737 15.60 -30.04 -26.16
N ASP A 738 15.60 -31.02 -25.24
CA ASP A 738 16.79 -31.61 -24.61
C ASP A 738 17.86 -30.57 -24.17
N ALA A 739 17.40 -29.36 -23.81
CA ALA A 739 18.16 -28.19 -23.34
C ALA A 739 19.23 -27.63 -24.30
N GLN A 740 19.05 -27.76 -25.63
CA GLN A 740 20.05 -27.28 -26.60
C GLN A 740 19.46 -26.40 -27.73
N GLU A 741 18.46 -26.87 -28.47
CA GLU A 741 17.92 -26.14 -29.64
C GLU A 741 16.38 -26.27 -29.72
N TYR A 742 15.75 -25.48 -30.59
CA TYR A 742 14.35 -25.61 -30.99
C TYR A 742 14.22 -26.55 -32.20
N GLN A 743 13.03 -27.11 -32.44
CA GLN A 743 12.76 -28.04 -33.54
C GLN A 743 13.26 -27.52 -34.90
N GLY A 744 14.12 -28.29 -35.57
CA GLY A 744 14.74 -27.89 -36.84
C GLY A 744 13.73 -27.54 -37.94
N TYR A 745 12.57 -28.20 -37.99
CA TYR A 745 11.51 -27.93 -38.97
C TYR A 745 10.77 -26.60 -38.75
N LEU A 746 10.88 -25.97 -37.56
CA LEU A 746 10.34 -24.64 -37.26
C LEU A 746 11.29 -23.49 -37.66
N THR A 747 12.45 -23.80 -38.26
CA THR A 747 13.45 -22.80 -38.69
C THR A 747 12.84 -21.67 -39.53
N GLY A 748 13.11 -20.43 -39.13
CA GLY A 748 12.57 -19.22 -39.77
C GLY A 748 11.23 -18.73 -39.20
N GLN A 749 10.59 -19.51 -38.30
CA GLN A 749 9.42 -19.05 -37.54
C GLN A 749 9.78 -18.52 -36.15
N LEU A 750 10.97 -18.85 -35.64
CA LEU A 750 11.37 -18.70 -34.23
C LEU A 750 11.86 -17.29 -33.82
N ASP A 751 12.03 -16.35 -34.77
CA ASP A 751 12.62 -15.03 -34.49
C ASP A 751 11.87 -14.25 -33.39
N GLY A 752 12.55 -13.93 -32.28
CA GLY A 752 11.98 -13.16 -31.17
C GLY A 752 11.17 -13.97 -30.15
N ILE A 753 11.16 -15.31 -30.23
CA ILE A 753 10.72 -16.17 -29.14
C ILE A 753 11.85 -16.27 -28.12
N SER A 754 11.55 -16.12 -26.83
CA SER A 754 12.55 -16.18 -25.76
C SER A 754 12.70 -17.58 -25.18
N GLU A 755 13.92 -17.92 -24.77
CA GLU A 755 14.18 -19.16 -24.05
C GLU A 755 13.58 -19.11 -22.62
N ILE A 756 12.88 -20.16 -22.21
CA ILE A 756 12.41 -20.32 -20.81
C ILE A 756 13.01 -21.56 -20.13
N GLY A 757 14.18 -22.03 -20.59
CA GLY A 757 14.85 -23.21 -20.03
C GLY A 757 14.42 -24.55 -20.64
N PRO A 758 14.82 -25.67 -20.02
CA PRO A 758 14.54 -27.02 -20.51
C PRO A 758 13.06 -27.40 -20.41
N VAL A 759 12.54 -28.13 -21.40
CA VAL A 759 11.13 -28.56 -21.45
C VAL A 759 10.64 -29.36 -20.21
N GLY A 760 11.56 -30.03 -19.51
CA GLY A 760 11.27 -30.79 -18.28
C GLY A 760 11.31 -29.99 -16.98
N GLU A 761 11.90 -28.79 -17.00
CA GLU A 761 12.13 -27.94 -15.82
C GLU A 761 12.18 -26.46 -16.28
N PRO A 762 11.05 -25.90 -16.74
CA PRO A 762 11.02 -24.55 -17.27
C PRO A 762 11.21 -23.51 -16.15
N SER A 763 11.94 -22.44 -16.43
CA SER A 763 12.27 -21.39 -15.47
C SER A 763 11.07 -20.48 -15.22
N LEU A 764 10.47 -20.59 -14.03
CA LEU A 764 9.39 -19.72 -13.57
C LEU A 764 9.81 -18.24 -13.56
N GLU A 765 11.08 -17.94 -13.28
CA GLU A 765 11.65 -16.58 -13.34
C GLU A 765 11.64 -16.03 -14.77
N ALA A 766 12.04 -16.85 -15.75
CA ALA A 766 12.01 -16.45 -17.17
C ALA A 766 10.57 -16.28 -17.68
N ILE A 767 9.65 -17.17 -17.27
CA ILE A 767 8.23 -17.06 -17.61
C ILE A 767 7.63 -15.78 -17.02
N LEU A 768 7.91 -15.47 -15.74
CA LEU A 768 7.43 -14.26 -15.06
C LEU A 768 7.99 -12.98 -15.72
N ALA A 769 9.29 -12.95 -16.04
CA ALA A 769 9.94 -11.82 -16.70
C ALA A 769 9.34 -11.50 -18.08
N LEU A 770 8.72 -12.49 -18.75
CA LEU A 770 8.04 -12.31 -20.02
C LEU A 770 6.64 -11.71 -19.91
N LYS A 771 6.07 -11.55 -18.71
CA LYS A 771 4.71 -11.04 -18.48
C LYS A 771 3.66 -11.65 -19.45
N PRO A 772 3.40 -12.96 -19.40
CA PRO A 772 2.42 -13.60 -20.28
C PRO A 772 0.98 -13.22 -19.93
N ASP A 773 0.07 -13.37 -20.90
CA ASP A 773 -1.40 -13.29 -20.69
C ASP A 773 -2.12 -14.63 -20.89
N LEU A 774 -1.39 -15.64 -21.35
CA LEU A 774 -1.82 -17.04 -21.46
C LEU A 774 -0.58 -17.95 -21.42
N ILE A 775 -0.63 -19.01 -20.60
CA ILE A 775 0.36 -20.09 -20.57
C ILE A 775 -0.28 -21.37 -21.10
N LEU A 776 0.36 -22.06 -22.04
CA LEU A 776 -0.07 -23.36 -22.57
C LEU A 776 0.92 -24.46 -22.15
N GLY A 777 0.43 -25.59 -21.65
CA GLY A 777 1.29 -26.72 -21.24
C GLY A 777 0.52 -28.02 -21.02
N SER A 778 1.14 -28.98 -20.31
CA SER A 778 0.50 -30.27 -20.05
C SER A 778 0.62 -30.72 -18.59
N LYS A 779 -0.49 -31.23 -18.06
CA LYS A 779 -0.56 -31.82 -16.72
C LYS A 779 0.43 -32.98 -16.57
N GLN A 780 0.51 -33.87 -17.58
CA GLN A 780 1.46 -34.99 -17.63
C GLN A 780 2.93 -34.61 -17.30
N ARG A 781 3.36 -33.38 -17.60
CA ARG A 781 4.74 -32.93 -17.33
C ARG A 781 4.82 -31.85 -16.24
N HIS A 782 3.87 -30.94 -16.20
CA HIS A 782 3.97 -29.68 -15.45
C HIS A 782 2.98 -29.55 -14.28
N GLU A 783 2.18 -30.58 -13.96
CA GLU A 783 1.20 -30.55 -12.83
C GLU A 783 1.83 -30.10 -11.50
N ALA A 784 3.07 -30.50 -11.22
CA ALA A 784 3.79 -30.14 -9.99
C ALA A 784 4.21 -28.65 -9.90
N ILE A 785 4.11 -27.89 -11.00
CA ILE A 785 4.35 -26.43 -11.05
C ILE A 785 3.11 -25.65 -11.52
N TYR A 786 1.99 -26.32 -11.76
CA TYR A 786 0.74 -25.67 -12.17
C TYR A 786 0.28 -24.56 -11.22
N PRO A 787 0.34 -24.70 -9.87
CA PRO A 787 -0.02 -23.61 -8.98
C PRO A 787 0.78 -22.35 -9.28
N GLN A 788 2.12 -22.46 -9.34
CA GLN A 788 3.05 -21.36 -9.62
C GLN A 788 2.80 -20.71 -10.99
N LEU A 789 2.50 -21.51 -12.03
CA LEU A 789 2.20 -20.99 -13.36
C LEU A 789 0.87 -20.21 -13.38
N ALA A 790 -0.15 -20.70 -12.69
CA ALA A 790 -1.44 -20.04 -12.54
C ALA A 790 -1.36 -18.74 -11.71
N GLU A 791 -0.27 -18.50 -10.98
CA GLU A 791 0.01 -17.19 -10.34
C GLU A 791 0.56 -16.16 -11.33
N ILE A 792 1.15 -16.60 -12.44
CA ILE A 792 1.77 -15.73 -13.45
C ILE A 792 0.75 -15.33 -14.52
N ALA A 793 -0.06 -16.28 -15.02
CA ALA A 793 -1.09 -16.03 -16.03
C ALA A 793 -2.13 -17.17 -16.10
N PRO A 794 -3.29 -16.96 -16.74
CA PRO A 794 -4.23 -18.03 -17.11
C PRO A 794 -3.50 -19.20 -17.79
N THR A 795 -3.50 -20.36 -17.14
CA THR A 795 -2.67 -21.51 -17.52
C THR A 795 -3.55 -22.66 -18.02
N VAL A 796 -3.63 -22.84 -19.34
CA VAL A 796 -4.42 -23.93 -19.95
C VAL A 796 -3.57 -25.16 -20.14
N PHE A 797 -3.94 -26.25 -19.48
CA PHE A 797 -3.27 -27.55 -19.59
C PHE A 797 -4.12 -28.58 -20.35
N VAL A 798 -3.46 -29.38 -21.19
CA VAL A 798 -3.95 -30.68 -21.67
C VAL A 798 -3.62 -31.80 -20.66
N GLU A 799 -4.41 -32.88 -20.62
CA GLU A 799 -4.10 -34.04 -19.73
C GLU A 799 -2.74 -34.65 -20.08
N SER A 800 -2.48 -34.83 -21.38
CA SER A 800 -1.24 -35.38 -21.90
C SER A 800 -0.99 -34.91 -23.32
N LEU A 801 0.29 -34.77 -23.68
CA LEU A 801 0.77 -34.31 -24.99
C LEU A 801 0.45 -35.26 -26.18
N ARG A 802 -0.39 -36.29 -25.99
CA ARG A 802 -0.32 -37.53 -26.79
C ARG A 802 -1.66 -38.18 -27.15
N VAL A 803 -2.81 -37.70 -26.66
CA VAL A 803 -4.08 -38.45 -26.74
C VAL A 803 -5.29 -37.53 -27.03
N PRO A 804 -5.91 -37.70 -28.20
CA PRO A 804 -5.28 -37.59 -29.51
C PRO A 804 -4.65 -36.20 -29.68
N TRP A 805 -3.57 -36.06 -30.45
CA TRP A 805 -2.89 -34.77 -30.61
C TRP A 805 -3.80 -33.70 -31.25
N GLN A 806 -4.79 -34.12 -32.06
CA GLN A 806 -5.79 -33.25 -32.66
C GLN A 806 -6.69 -32.55 -31.61
N ASP A 807 -6.98 -33.20 -30.49
CA ASP A 807 -7.83 -32.61 -29.45
C ASP A 807 -7.03 -31.67 -28.53
N ASN A 808 -5.74 -31.92 -28.34
CA ASN A 808 -4.82 -30.93 -27.78
C ASN A 808 -4.74 -29.68 -28.67
N PHE A 809 -4.59 -29.86 -30.00
CA PHE A 809 -4.59 -28.76 -30.95
C PHE A 809 -5.89 -27.93 -30.90
N ARG A 810 -7.05 -28.60 -30.76
CA ARG A 810 -8.34 -27.92 -30.51
C ARG A 810 -8.35 -27.11 -29.22
N LEU A 811 -7.89 -27.67 -28.09
CA LEU A 811 -7.89 -26.94 -26.81
C LEU A 811 -6.95 -25.72 -26.85
N HIS A 812 -5.77 -25.87 -27.47
CA HIS A 812 -4.86 -24.74 -27.69
C HIS A 812 -5.53 -23.68 -28.58
N ALA A 813 -6.17 -24.09 -29.67
CA ALA A 813 -6.91 -23.17 -30.53
C ALA A 813 -8.09 -22.49 -29.83
N GLU A 814 -8.81 -23.18 -28.94
CA GLU A 814 -9.90 -22.60 -28.14
C GLU A 814 -9.36 -21.56 -27.16
N ALA A 815 -8.26 -21.86 -26.46
CA ALA A 815 -7.56 -20.89 -25.61
C ALA A 815 -7.08 -19.67 -26.40
N LEU A 816 -6.56 -19.86 -27.61
CA LEU A 816 -6.04 -18.80 -28.50
C LEU A 816 -7.11 -18.02 -29.28
N GLY A 817 -8.36 -18.47 -29.30
CA GLY A 817 -9.44 -17.84 -30.07
C GLY A 817 -9.40 -18.16 -31.57
N LYS A 818 -8.82 -19.31 -31.91
CA LYS A 818 -8.44 -19.77 -33.25
C LYS A 818 -9.11 -21.07 -33.68
N SER A 819 -10.22 -21.45 -33.03
CA SER A 819 -10.95 -22.71 -33.31
C SER A 819 -11.40 -22.84 -34.78
N ALA A 820 -11.70 -21.73 -35.46
CA ALA A 820 -12.07 -21.75 -36.87
C ALA A 820 -10.87 -22.06 -37.79
N GLU A 821 -9.73 -21.45 -37.53
CA GLU A 821 -8.46 -21.77 -38.21
C GLU A 821 -7.99 -23.20 -37.90
N ALA A 822 -8.20 -23.68 -36.67
CA ALA A 822 -7.82 -25.04 -36.28
C ALA A 822 -8.64 -26.12 -36.99
N GLU A 823 -9.97 -25.99 -37.07
CA GLU A 823 -10.79 -26.96 -37.82
C GLU A 823 -10.49 -26.91 -39.33
N GLN A 824 -10.08 -25.77 -39.88
CA GLN A 824 -9.57 -25.68 -41.26
C GLN A 824 -8.24 -26.43 -41.41
N LEU A 825 -7.25 -26.19 -40.53
CA LEU A 825 -5.96 -26.87 -40.58
C LEU A 825 -6.07 -28.38 -40.33
N LEU A 826 -7.01 -28.82 -39.49
CA LEU A 826 -7.33 -30.25 -39.31
C LEU A 826 -8.00 -30.84 -40.55
N ALA A 827 -8.91 -30.13 -41.22
CA ALA A 827 -9.48 -30.57 -42.48
C ALA A 827 -8.44 -30.64 -43.62
N ASP A 828 -7.46 -29.74 -43.63
CA ASP A 828 -6.33 -29.78 -44.57
C ASP A 828 -5.37 -30.94 -44.25
N TYR A 829 -5.13 -31.27 -42.96
CA TYR A 829 -4.44 -32.51 -42.56
C TYR A 829 -5.22 -33.77 -42.98
N GLU A 830 -6.53 -33.85 -42.75
CA GLU A 830 -7.36 -34.97 -43.22
C GLU A 830 -7.31 -35.14 -44.75
N ALA A 831 -7.28 -34.03 -45.49
CA ALA A 831 -7.08 -34.05 -46.94
C ALA A 831 -5.67 -34.58 -47.31
N HIS A 832 -4.63 -34.17 -46.60
CA HIS A 832 -3.25 -34.65 -46.80
C HIS A 832 -3.10 -36.14 -46.45
N VAL A 833 -3.79 -36.62 -45.41
CA VAL A 833 -3.91 -38.06 -45.07
C VAL A 833 -4.56 -38.82 -46.23
N ALA A 834 -5.65 -38.30 -46.81
CA ALA A 834 -6.32 -38.94 -47.95
C ALA A 834 -5.47 -38.92 -49.23
N GLU A 835 -4.67 -37.88 -49.46
CA GLU A 835 -3.70 -37.84 -50.56
C GLU A 835 -2.54 -38.83 -50.33
N THR A 836 -2.07 -38.96 -49.09
CA THR A 836 -1.05 -39.95 -48.66
C THR A 836 -1.55 -41.38 -48.86
N GLN A 837 -2.75 -41.71 -48.39
CA GLN A 837 -3.41 -43.01 -48.62
C GLN A 837 -3.46 -43.37 -50.11
N LYS A 838 -3.83 -42.40 -50.95
CA LYS A 838 -3.91 -42.53 -52.42
C LYS A 838 -2.54 -42.65 -53.11
N ALA A 839 -1.49 -42.03 -52.55
CA ALA A 839 -0.11 -42.13 -53.04
C ALA A 839 0.55 -43.48 -52.66
N LEU A 840 0.21 -44.04 -51.49
CA LEU A 840 0.66 -45.34 -51.02
C LEU A 840 -0.08 -46.50 -51.71
N GLY A 841 -1.40 -46.40 -51.85
CA GLY A 841 -2.25 -47.41 -52.51
C GLY A 841 -2.10 -48.79 -51.86
N ASP A 842 -1.72 -49.79 -52.66
CA ASP A 842 -1.44 -51.17 -52.18
C ASP A 842 -0.39 -51.21 -51.03
N LYS A 843 0.44 -50.17 -50.88
CA LYS A 843 1.42 -50.07 -49.78
C LYS A 843 0.80 -49.75 -48.42
N LEU A 844 -0.49 -49.46 -48.32
CA LEU A 844 -1.18 -49.38 -47.01
C LEU A 844 -1.18 -50.74 -46.27
N ASP A 845 -1.02 -51.86 -46.98
CA ASP A 845 -0.85 -53.18 -46.36
C ASP A 845 0.53 -53.39 -45.68
N THR A 846 1.49 -52.47 -45.86
CA THR A 846 2.86 -52.51 -45.30
C THR A 846 2.82 -52.38 -43.77
N THR A 847 3.56 -53.24 -43.06
CA THR A 847 3.80 -53.08 -41.62
C THR A 847 4.97 -52.14 -41.35
N ILE A 848 4.76 -51.18 -40.45
CA ILE A 848 5.73 -50.16 -40.05
C ILE A 848 6.18 -50.38 -38.60
N SER A 849 7.48 -50.30 -38.34
CA SER A 849 8.05 -50.16 -37.00
C SER A 849 8.81 -48.85 -36.83
N ILE A 850 8.82 -48.34 -35.60
CA ILE A 850 9.52 -47.11 -35.20
C ILE A 850 10.28 -47.39 -33.89
N ILE A 851 11.59 -47.16 -33.92
CA ILE A 851 12.46 -47.25 -32.74
C ILE A 851 13.19 -45.92 -32.51
N ARG A 852 13.15 -45.40 -31.26
CA ARG A 852 14.05 -44.32 -30.82
C ARG A 852 15.16 -44.92 -29.97
N PHE A 853 16.39 -44.60 -30.32
CA PHE A 853 17.56 -44.91 -29.50
C PHE A 853 17.75 -43.85 -28.40
N ARG A 854 18.26 -44.30 -27.24
CA ARG A 854 18.63 -43.47 -26.09
C ARG A 854 19.92 -44.03 -25.46
N PRO A 855 20.70 -43.24 -24.69
CA PRO A 855 22.01 -43.65 -24.17
C PRO A 855 22.00 -44.90 -23.26
N ASP A 856 20.83 -45.30 -22.77
CA ASP A 856 20.61 -46.40 -21.85
C ASP A 856 19.76 -47.54 -22.44
N GLN A 857 19.03 -47.33 -23.55
CA GLN A 857 18.01 -48.26 -24.03
C GLN A 857 17.50 -48.00 -25.47
N VAL A 858 16.87 -49.03 -26.05
CA VAL A 858 16.12 -48.93 -27.31
C VAL A 858 14.62 -48.90 -26.98
N ARG A 859 13.90 -47.90 -27.47
CA ARG A 859 12.46 -47.71 -27.23
C ARG A 859 11.63 -47.92 -28.49
N LEU A 860 10.73 -48.88 -28.45
CA LEU A 860 9.80 -49.27 -29.52
C LEU A 860 8.47 -48.52 -29.36
N TYR A 861 8.08 -47.71 -30.34
CA TYR A 861 6.90 -46.85 -30.25
C TYR A 861 5.62 -47.59 -30.67
N LEU A 862 4.55 -47.44 -29.90
CA LEU A 862 3.29 -48.19 -30.00
C LEU A 862 2.16 -47.26 -30.52
N LYS A 863 0.88 -47.68 -30.49
CA LYS A 863 -0.21 -46.88 -31.08
C LYS A 863 -0.55 -45.61 -30.29
N GLY A 864 -0.51 -45.67 -28.96
CA GLY A 864 -0.77 -44.54 -28.05
C GLY A 864 0.37 -43.51 -28.01
N SER A 865 0.99 -43.23 -29.16
CA SER A 865 2.03 -42.25 -29.36
C SER A 865 1.69 -41.35 -30.55
N PHE A 866 2.23 -40.13 -30.58
CA PHE A 866 1.98 -39.16 -31.65
C PHE A 866 2.09 -39.76 -33.07
N ILE A 867 3.23 -40.39 -33.36
CA ILE A 867 3.47 -41.11 -34.62
C ILE A 867 2.60 -42.38 -34.79
N GLY A 868 2.21 -43.02 -33.69
CA GLY A 868 1.25 -44.13 -33.70
C GLY A 868 -0.13 -43.70 -34.20
N TYR A 869 -0.61 -42.53 -33.79
CA TYR A 869 -1.84 -41.93 -34.29
C TYR A 869 -1.73 -41.52 -35.76
N ILE A 870 -0.66 -40.86 -36.19
CA ILE A 870 -0.49 -40.46 -37.60
C ILE A 870 -0.47 -41.69 -38.54
N LEU A 871 0.22 -42.76 -38.15
CA LEU A 871 0.17 -44.03 -38.91
C LEU A 871 -1.23 -44.66 -38.94
N GLN A 872 -2.02 -44.50 -37.87
CA GLN A 872 -3.40 -44.97 -37.80
C GLN A 872 -4.35 -44.13 -38.67
N ASP A 873 -4.17 -42.81 -38.75
CA ASP A 873 -4.94 -41.91 -39.62
C ASP A 873 -4.70 -42.28 -41.10
N VAL A 874 -3.43 -42.52 -41.48
CA VAL A 874 -3.06 -43.04 -42.81
C VAL A 874 -3.57 -44.48 -43.02
N GLY A 875 -3.83 -45.24 -41.97
CA GLY A 875 -4.26 -46.64 -42.05
C GLY A 875 -3.13 -47.63 -42.37
N LEU A 876 -1.87 -47.24 -42.11
CA LEU A 876 -0.71 -48.11 -42.20
C LEU A 876 -0.71 -49.13 -41.05
N LYS A 877 -0.21 -50.34 -41.31
CA LYS A 877 -0.25 -51.42 -40.31
C LYS A 877 0.93 -51.36 -39.35
N ARG A 878 0.73 -51.88 -38.14
CA ARG A 878 1.79 -52.15 -37.16
C ARG A 878 1.98 -53.67 -37.01
N PRO A 879 3.18 -54.18 -36.72
CA PRO A 879 3.38 -55.57 -36.30
C PRO A 879 2.56 -55.91 -35.03
N PRO A 880 2.11 -57.15 -34.81
CA PRO A 880 1.26 -57.49 -33.65
C PRO A 880 1.88 -57.25 -32.26
N ALA A 881 3.21 -57.17 -32.16
CA ALA A 881 3.88 -56.75 -30.92
C ALA A 881 3.75 -55.24 -30.63
N GLN A 882 3.47 -54.46 -31.69
CA GLN A 882 3.45 -53.01 -31.73
C GLN A 882 2.03 -52.42 -31.86
N ASP A 883 1.06 -53.24 -32.31
CA ASP A 883 -0.37 -52.95 -32.36
C ASP A 883 -0.99 -53.04 -30.95
N LYS A 884 -0.73 -52.01 -30.13
CA LYS A 884 -1.22 -51.85 -28.74
C LYS A 884 -1.47 -50.38 -28.43
N ASP A 885 -2.52 -50.10 -27.67
CA ASP A 885 -2.93 -48.75 -27.24
C ASP A 885 -2.09 -48.20 -26.06
N GLU A 886 -0.82 -48.62 -26.00
CA GLU A 886 0.21 -48.15 -25.06
C GLU A 886 1.08 -47.08 -25.76
N PHE A 887 1.88 -46.31 -25.00
CA PHE A 887 2.78 -45.30 -25.59
C PHE A 887 4.00 -45.91 -26.28
N ALA A 888 4.81 -46.65 -25.53
CA ALA A 888 6.04 -47.26 -25.99
C ALA A 888 6.44 -48.42 -25.06
N THR A 889 7.29 -49.32 -25.54
CA THR A 889 7.94 -50.35 -24.72
C THR A 889 9.45 -50.31 -24.91
N GLU A 890 10.20 -50.69 -23.88
CA GLU A 890 11.66 -50.74 -23.89
C GLU A 890 12.09 -52.18 -24.18
N ILE A 891 13.08 -52.34 -25.07
CA ILE A 891 13.44 -53.64 -25.65
C ILE A 891 14.94 -53.90 -25.58
N SER A 892 15.30 -55.13 -25.23
CA SER A 892 16.68 -55.62 -25.29
C SER A 892 17.00 -56.34 -26.62
N LEU A 893 18.27 -56.74 -26.80
CA LEU A 893 18.69 -57.58 -27.94
C LEU A 893 17.96 -58.93 -28.00
N GLU A 894 17.51 -59.47 -26.86
CA GLU A 894 16.70 -60.69 -26.80
C GLU A 894 15.26 -60.49 -27.33
N GLN A 895 14.76 -59.25 -27.32
CA GLN A 895 13.42 -58.86 -27.79
C GLN A 895 13.43 -58.27 -29.22
N ILE A 896 14.58 -58.21 -29.88
CA ILE A 896 14.77 -57.59 -31.19
C ILE A 896 13.81 -58.09 -32.30
N ALA A 897 13.27 -59.30 -32.16
CA ALA A 897 12.25 -59.85 -33.06
C ALA A 897 10.92 -59.07 -33.03
N ASP A 898 10.59 -58.40 -31.91
CA ASP A 898 9.38 -57.57 -31.78
C ASP A 898 9.50 -56.24 -32.56
N VAL A 899 10.70 -55.88 -33.03
CA VAL A 899 10.95 -54.73 -33.94
C VAL A 899 10.56 -55.05 -35.38
N ASP A 900 10.61 -56.33 -35.80
CA ASP A 900 10.57 -56.67 -37.23
C ASP A 900 9.26 -56.28 -37.91
N ALA A 901 9.39 -55.81 -39.15
CA ALA A 901 8.34 -55.21 -39.96
C ALA A 901 8.73 -55.27 -41.44
N ASP A 902 7.88 -54.74 -42.33
CA ASP A 902 8.24 -54.53 -43.73
C ASP A 902 9.15 -53.29 -43.91
N TYR A 903 8.98 -52.28 -43.05
CA TYR A 903 9.87 -51.10 -42.90
C TYR A 903 10.13 -50.79 -41.42
N ILE A 904 11.37 -50.43 -41.09
CA ILE A 904 11.77 -49.88 -39.79
C ILE A 904 12.25 -48.43 -39.98
N PHE A 905 11.59 -47.49 -39.32
CA PHE A 905 12.10 -46.13 -39.12
C PHE A 905 12.88 -46.06 -37.79
N LEU A 906 14.06 -45.43 -37.80
CA LEU A 906 14.89 -45.27 -36.61
C LEU A 906 15.30 -43.82 -36.36
N THR A 907 15.43 -43.45 -35.09
CA THR A 907 15.68 -42.07 -34.67
C THR A 907 16.45 -42.03 -33.33
N GLY A 908 16.93 -40.85 -32.93
CA GLY A 908 17.82 -40.68 -31.75
C GLY A 908 19.24 -41.23 -31.95
N TYR A 909 19.67 -41.41 -33.21
CA TYR A 909 20.92 -42.06 -33.57
C TYR A 909 22.11 -41.08 -33.59
N ASN A 910 22.83 -40.98 -32.46
CA ASN A 910 24.19 -40.43 -32.46
C ASN A 910 25.20 -41.54 -32.83
N THR A 911 25.97 -41.32 -33.90
CA THR A 911 27.02 -42.24 -34.37
C THR A 911 28.16 -42.49 -33.38
N GLU A 912 28.32 -41.65 -32.35
CA GLU A 912 29.39 -41.79 -31.35
C GLU A 912 29.03 -42.72 -30.18
N ASP A 913 27.75 -43.12 -30.03
CA ASP A 913 27.35 -44.05 -28.97
C ASP A 913 27.73 -45.49 -29.30
N SER A 914 28.64 -46.03 -28.49
CA SER A 914 29.21 -47.35 -28.74
C SER A 914 28.23 -48.50 -28.54
N ASP A 915 27.16 -48.36 -27.74
CA ASP A 915 26.22 -49.45 -27.47
C ASP A 915 25.06 -49.47 -28.47
N LEU A 916 24.68 -48.32 -29.02
CA LEU A 916 23.78 -48.23 -30.18
C LEU A 916 24.39 -48.88 -31.42
N ALA A 917 25.68 -48.63 -31.67
CA ALA A 917 26.43 -49.31 -32.74
C ALA A 917 26.40 -50.84 -32.55
N LYS A 918 26.67 -51.35 -31.34
CA LYS A 918 26.61 -52.79 -31.03
C LYS A 918 25.22 -53.40 -31.25
N PHE A 919 24.13 -52.66 -31.04
CA PHE A 919 22.78 -53.15 -31.31
C PHE A 919 22.58 -53.40 -32.82
N MET A 920 22.94 -52.43 -33.66
CA MET A 920 22.79 -52.51 -35.12
C MET A 920 23.84 -53.38 -35.82
N GLU A 921 25.02 -53.55 -35.22
CA GLU A 921 26.07 -54.49 -35.68
C GLU A 921 25.82 -55.94 -35.22
N SER A 922 24.81 -56.19 -34.38
CA SER A 922 24.54 -57.52 -33.84
C SER A 922 24.11 -58.52 -34.93
N GLU A 923 24.54 -59.78 -34.79
CA GLU A 923 24.10 -60.86 -35.69
C GLU A 923 22.56 -60.96 -35.73
N LEU A 924 21.89 -60.70 -34.60
CA LEU A 924 20.43 -60.70 -34.47
C LEU A 924 19.76 -59.60 -35.30
N TRP A 925 20.30 -58.37 -35.34
CA TRP A 925 19.78 -57.29 -36.20
C TRP A 925 19.80 -57.71 -37.68
N THR A 926 20.87 -58.38 -38.13
CA THR A 926 20.94 -58.92 -39.50
C THR A 926 19.91 -60.03 -39.80
N THR A 927 19.21 -60.55 -38.78
CA THR A 927 18.12 -61.53 -38.96
C THR A 927 16.75 -60.90 -39.24
N LEU A 928 16.56 -59.59 -39.04
CA LEU A 928 15.29 -58.91 -39.30
C LEU A 928 14.99 -58.86 -40.81
N ASN A 929 13.71 -58.92 -41.19
CA ASN A 929 13.29 -58.94 -42.60
C ASN A 929 13.44 -57.56 -43.25
N ALA A 930 13.06 -56.47 -42.56
CA ALA A 930 13.32 -55.11 -43.03
C ALA A 930 14.82 -54.85 -43.29
N VAL A 931 15.69 -55.29 -42.38
CA VAL A 931 17.16 -55.16 -42.50
C VAL A 931 17.68 -55.91 -43.74
N LYS A 932 17.25 -57.15 -43.96
CA LYS A 932 17.59 -57.94 -45.16
C LYS A 932 17.07 -57.33 -46.46
N ALA A 933 15.93 -56.65 -46.40
CA ALA A 933 15.31 -55.97 -47.54
C ALA A 933 15.91 -54.58 -47.82
N GLY A 934 16.77 -54.06 -46.94
CA GLY A 934 17.29 -52.68 -47.02
C GLY A 934 16.23 -51.62 -46.71
N GLN A 935 15.15 -51.99 -46.02
CA GLN A 935 14.02 -51.14 -45.63
C GLN A 935 14.14 -50.67 -44.18
N VAL A 936 15.32 -50.12 -43.89
CA VAL A 936 15.59 -49.37 -42.66
C VAL A 936 15.94 -47.96 -43.10
N GLU A 937 15.24 -46.96 -42.56
CA GLU A 937 15.46 -45.55 -42.87
C GLU A 937 15.67 -44.76 -41.56
N PRO A 938 16.71 -43.92 -41.46
CA PRO A 938 16.79 -42.92 -40.40
C PRO A 938 15.76 -41.81 -40.66
N VAL A 939 15.09 -41.36 -39.60
CA VAL A 939 14.15 -40.22 -39.61
C VAL A 939 14.55 -39.21 -38.55
N ASP A 940 14.03 -37.98 -38.68
CA ASP A 940 14.33 -36.89 -37.75
C ASP A 940 13.51 -37.02 -36.46
N ASP A 941 14.16 -36.93 -35.29
CA ASP A 941 13.48 -37.03 -34.00
C ASP A 941 12.60 -35.82 -33.74
N ASP A 942 13.04 -34.63 -34.17
CA ASP A 942 12.31 -33.39 -34.02
C ASP A 942 10.94 -33.47 -34.70
N THR A 943 10.88 -34.03 -35.90
CA THR A 943 9.62 -34.18 -36.63
C THR A 943 8.83 -35.42 -36.17
N TRP A 944 9.47 -36.58 -36.04
CA TRP A 944 8.74 -37.84 -35.84
C TRP A 944 8.38 -38.15 -34.38
N ILE A 945 9.06 -37.57 -33.39
CA ILE A 945 8.91 -37.95 -31.97
C ILE A 945 8.64 -36.76 -31.05
N SER A 946 9.41 -35.66 -31.14
CA SER A 946 9.29 -34.51 -30.23
C SER A 946 8.49 -33.33 -30.79
N GLY A 947 8.13 -33.31 -32.07
CA GLY A 947 7.42 -32.17 -32.67
C GLY A 947 6.00 -31.99 -32.13
N LEU A 948 5.27 -33.09 -31.94
CA LEU A 948 3.99 -33.21 -31.22
C LEU A 948 2.82 -32.32 -31.67
N GLY A 949 3.02 -31.41 -32.64
CA GLY A 949 1.99 -30.53 -33.21
C GLY A 949 1.68 -30.79 -34.68
N ILE A 950 0.85 -29.92 -35.25
CA ILE A 950 0.25 -30.13 -36.57
C ILE A 950 1.22 -29.99 -37.75
N GLN A 951 2.29 -29.20 -37.64
CA GLN A 951 3.30 -29.09 -38.70
C GLN A 951 4.19 -30.34 -38.74
N ALA A 952 4.63 -30.84 -37.57
CA ALA A 952 5.27 -32.14 -37.46
C ALA A 952 4.41 -33.26 -38.07
N ALA A 953 3.11 -33.29 -37.76
CA ALA A 953 2.20 -34.29 -38.29
C ALA A 953 2.11 -34.27 -39.83
N ASN A 954 2.14 -33.08 -40.44
CA ASN A 954 2.17 -32.94 -41.90
C ASN A 954 3.51 -33.36 -42.52
N HIS A 955 4.65 -32.99 -41.90
CA HIS A 955 5.97 -33.42 -42.38
C HIS A 955 6.17 -34.94 -42.31
N VAL A 956 5.58 -35.62 -41.31
CA VAL A 956 5.54 -37.09 -41.26
C VAL A 956 4.79 -37.68 -42.47
N LEU A 957 3.73 -37.05 -42.95
CA LEU A 957 3.01 -37.52 -44.15
C LEU A 957 3.86 -37.38 -45.42
N ASP A 958 4.50 -36.22 -45.61
CA ASP A 958 5.47 -35.98 -46.70
C ASP A 958 6.59 -37.03 -46.70
N ASP A 959 7.18 -37.29 -45.53
CA ASP A 959 8.22 -38.30 -45.36
C ASP A 959 7.69 -39.73 -45.64
N LEU A 960 6.51 -40.10 -45.13
CA LEU A 960 5.92 -41.42 -45.37
C LEU A 960 5.71 -41.68 -46.86
N VAL A 961 5.21 -40.70 -47.61
CA VAL A 961 5.17 -40.76 -49.08
C VAL A 961 6.59 -40.83 -49.63
N GLY A 962 7.51 -39.98 -49.16
CA GLY A 962 8.89 -39.87 -49.60
C GLY A 962 9.71 -41.16 -49.46
N TYR A 963 9.58 -41.90 -48.36
CA TYR A 963 10.28 -43.17 -48.12
C TYR A 963 9.55 -44.34 -48.80
N LEU A 964 8.25 -44.50 -48.55
CA LEU A 964 7.52 -45.69 -49.02
C LEU A 964 7.28 -45.67 -50.53
N THR A 965 7.22 -44.51 -51.20
CA THR A 965 7.03 -44.45 -52.67
C THR A 965 8.33 -44.49 -53.49
N LYS A 966 9.49 -44.16 -52.92
CA LYS A 966 10.80 -44.27 -53.60
C LYS A 966 11.02 -45.69 -54.14
N ALA A 967 11.47 -45.78 -55.38
CA ALA A 967 12.04 -47.01 -55.94
C ALA A 967 13.52 -47.08 -55.58
N LYS A 968 13.91 -48.07 -54.77
CA LYS A 968 15.29 -48.51 -54.56
C LYS A 968 15.69 -49.53 -55.63
#